data_AF-A0A956TRV0-F1
#
_entry.id   AF-A0A956TRV0-F1
#
_cell.length_a   1.000
_cell.length_b   1.000
_cell.length_c   1.000
_cell.angle_alpha   90.00
_cell.angle_beta   90.00
_cell.angle_gamma   90.00
#
_symmetry.space_group_name_H-M   'P 1'
#
loop_
_entity.id
_entity.type
_entity.pdbx_description
1 polymer ?
#
loop_
_entity_poly.entity_id
_entity_poly.type
_entity_poly.pdbx_seq_one_letter_code
_entity_poly.pdbx_strand_id
1 'polypeptide(L)'
;MSEFSEIADQQKEDESDKAAGFGKGLSMPALLTGFFLSGFAALVYEIAWQRILVRITGATLPATTLILGIFLVGLMAGGLLAGFALKNSSPQRSLKLLIFAELLVAALAMASTVLTNSRFLEYVTGGLPVWLSLALLLLPPMILMGATLPLISGVLVSGSGSGSRLTWLYAGNTAGAFTGALLAGFVMLPYLGLSRTVLVTGTLNIVAACLFQYASRGRQDRAETNRQSTDFLSSLKKLGAPLAIAAFSSGLIFFFMEVIWTRFLVNILGSSTYAFAGVTAICILALAAGTVAAQTFLRRVGLLEILGLSSILLATSLYAMNSAPGIYLSLPAETFLQRLLANLVATSLVVLAPAIALGSIFPFCLREGNDETGSARSSTAALLFLNLCGCLAGVLLARAIFEVSARGVIVSATETGTMIMAALPVLVGLALFGRRRLGLVLVLITGIILFARPPLDLKMQGAGLASIDRSENAGLPTEQILKALSGENSEIVFYREGPASTISVKRAKNANLTLLIRNGKVEAQIPTDMTRPAPGSDLATHTLLGFLPYLYTKTQGSNALLIGYGSGTTCNTMSRLPGLASLTAVDIDPGVFETDSFFHSTDSSSSNQDVKPKKVVADARQHLLSSKKKYDIIVSQPSEPWVAGAGDLFSKEYFELLQSRLADQGVICQWLQLYGLDRESLTVLLATFHSAFPGACIYRPVNAGEIILVAVKGIEKGNIANLPSRDLGAELYRIGLQDTDDFLSSRVVLAGELGSLARNSTMLNTDNNLYCEYSLGSREHSSLMIDPMDSLPIEKLDRSPGRGSLALAQAWRLRQEGKWQSDISLCEAMPGMKPQARQEP
;
A
#
# COMPACT_ATOMS: atom_id res chain seq x y z
N MET A 1 49.83 44.39 32.16
CA MET A 1 49.30 44.68 30.81
C MET A 1 49.66 43.59 29.79
N SER A 2 50.82 42.91 29.90
CA SER A 2 51.15 41.75 29.03
C SER A 2 50.27 40.51 29.29
N GLU A 3 49.96 40.18 30.54
CA GLU A 3 49.08 39.03 30.86
C GLU A 3 47.63 39.20 30.37
N PHE A 4 47.12 40.43 30.33
CA PHE A 4 45.79 40.72 29.77
C PHE A 4 45.77 40.66 28.23
N SER A 5 46.91 40.88 27.59
CA SER A 5 47.08 40.70 26.14
C SER A 5 47.09 39.23 25.76
N GLU A 6 47.78 38.39 26.54
CA GLU A 6 47.82 36.93 26.34
C GLU A 6 46.45 36.28 26.55
N ILE A 7 45.68 36.72 27.55
CA ILE A 7 44.33 36.19 27.79
C ILE A 7 43.34 36.64 26.69
N ALA A 8 43.49 37.86 26.17
CA ALA A 8 42.66 38.37 25.08
C ALA A 8 43.00 37.73 23.73
N ASP A 9 44.29 37.43 23.48
CA ASP A 9 44.72 36.69 22.29
C ASP A 9 44.36 35.20 22.38
N GLN A 10 44.45 34.58 23.57
CA GLN A 10 43.94 33.22 23.79
C GLN A 10 42.42 33.15 23.61
N GLN A 11 41.65 34.15 24.08
CA GLN A 11 40.20 34.20 23.86
C GLN A 11 39.84 34.45 22.38
N LYS A 12 40.63 35.23 21.64
CA LYS A 12 40.46 35.40 20.19
C LYS A 12 40.85 34.15 19.40
N GLU A 13 41.88 33.42 19.80
CA GLU A 13 42.21 32.11 19.23
C GLU A 13 41.09 31.10 19.51
N ASP A 14 40.58 31.04 20.74
CA ASP A 14 39.46 30.16 21.13
C ASP A 14 38.13 30.51 20.42
N GLU A 15 37.86 31.79 20.17
CA GLU A 15 36.70 32.22 19.37
C GLU A 15 36.90 31.98 17.88
N SER A 16 38.14 32.12 17.36
CA SER A 16 38.47 31.77 15.98
C SER A 16 38.42 30.27 15.73
N ASP A 17 38.80 29.44 16.70
CA ASP A 17 38.69 27.97 16.65
C ASP A 17 37.24 27.48 16.84
N LYS A 18 36.42 28.21 17.61
CA LYS A 18 34.97 27.97 17.68
C LYS A 18 34.25 28.38 16.40
N ALA A 19 34.71 29.43 15.71
CA ALA A 19 34.22 29.81 14.37
C ALA A 19 34.78 28.90 13.25
N ALA A 20 35.97 28.32 13.44
CA ALA A 20 36.66 27.41 12.52
C ALA A 20 36.31 25.92 12.73
N GLY A 21 35.14 25.60 13.28
CA GLY A 21 34.68 24.22 13.54
C GLY A 21 34.48 23.32 12.31
N PHE A 22 34.69 23.84 11.10
CA PHE A 22 34.76 23.06 9.87
C PHE A 22 36.22 22.71 9.60
N GLY A 23 36.59 21.43 9.71
CA GLY A 23 37.95 20.99 9.43
C GLY A 23 38.45 21.58 8.11
N LYS A 24 39.56 22.34 8.16
CA LYS A 24 40.13 23.01 6.99
C LYS A 24 40.18 22.03 5.80
N GLY A 25 39.44 22.34 4.73
CA GLY A 25 39.49 21.61 3.46
C GLY A 25 38.31 20.70 3.09
N LEU A 26 37.29 20.50 3.96
CA LEU A 26 36.11 19.67 3.67
C LEU A 26 34.85 20.53 3.45
N SER A 27 34.20 20.42 2.29
CA SER A 27 32.96 21.18 2.02
C SER A 27 31.74 20.48 2.65
N MET A 28 31.33 20.95 3.84
CA MET A 28 30.14 20.42 4.52
C MET A 28 28.85 20.56 3.70
N PRO A 29 28.59 21.68 2.99
CA PRO A 29 27.42 21.77 2.11
C PRO A 29 27.40 20.68 1.04
N ALA A 30 28.53 20.40 0.39
CA ALA A 30 28.62 19.35 -0.62
C ALA A 30 28.38 17.94 -0.04
N LEU A 31 28.87 17.65 1.17
CA LEU A 31 28.58 16.39 1.86
C LEU A 31 27.10 16.27 2.23
N LEU A 32 26.49 17.34 2.74
CA LEU A 32 25.06 17.37 3.07
C LEU A 32 24.20 17.15 1.82
N THR A 33 24.48 17.86 0.73
CA THR A 33 23.74 17.70 -0.53
C THR A 33 23.96 16.31 -1.14
N GLY A 34 25.19 15.80 -1.16
CA GLY A 34 25.47 14.45 -1.64
C GLY A 34 24.74 13.38 -0.83
N PHE A 35 24.71 13.53 0.49
CA PHE A 35 24.07 12.56 1.38
C PHE A 35 22.53 12.69 1.40
N PHE A 36 22.00 13.89 1.14
CA PHE A 36 20.58 14.10 0.82
C PHE A 36 20.20 13.35 -0.47
N LEU A 37 20.97 13.49 -1.55
CA LEU A 37 20.70 12.77 -2.80
C LEU A 37 20.81 11.25 -2.65
N SER A 38 21.76 10.77 -1.84
CA SER A 38 21.88 9.36 -1.48
C SER A 38 20.62 8.84 -0.77
N GLY A 39 20.10 9.59 0.21
CA GLY A 39 18.86 9.24 0.92
C GLY A 39 17.62 9.32 0.04
N PHE A 40 17.55 10.35 -0.82
CA PHE A 40 16.52 10.47 -1.86
C PHE A 40 16.49 9.23 -2.74
N ALA A 41 17.66 8.83 -3.24
CA ALA A 41 17.78 7.67 -4.11
C ALA A 41 17.39 6.38 -3.41
N ALA A 42 17.83 6.20 -2.16
CA ALA A 42 17.52 5.02 -1.35
C ALA A 42 16.01 4.73 -1.29
N LEU A 43 15.20 5.75 -0.96
CA LEU A 43 13.75 5.57 -0.81
C LEU A 43 13.03 5.45 -2.15
N VAL A 44 13.50 6.14 -3.20
CA VAL A 44 12.94 5.94 -4.55
C VAL A 44 13.20 4.50 -5.02
N TYR A 45 14.39 3.95 -4.76
CA TYR A 45 14.69 2.57 -5.10
C TYR A 45 13.89 1.57 -4.28
N GLU A 46 13.73 1.79 -2.98
CA GLU A 46 12.90 0.93 -2.13
C GLU A 46 11.47 0.82 -2.68
N ILE A 47 10.83 1.95 -2.99
CA ILE A 47 9.47 1.97 -3.56
C ILE A 47 9.44 1.32 -4.96
N ALA A 48 10.39 1.66 -5.83
CA ALA A 48 10.43 1.11 -7.18
C ALA A 48 10.69 -0.41 -7.20
N TRP A 49 11.67 -0.89 -6.43
CA TRP A 49 11.97 -2.31 -6.34
C TRP A 49 10.86 -3.08 -5.64
N GLN A 50 10.23 -2.53 -4.59
CA GLN A 50 9.06 -3.16 -3.99
C GLN A 50 7.95 -3.40 -5.03
N ARG A 51 7.67 -2.41 -5.90
CA ARG A 51 6.73 -2.58 -7.01
C ARG A 51 7.16 -3.64 -8.03
N ILE A 52 8.45 -3.69 -8.38
CA ILE A 52 8.95 -4.72 -9.30
C ILE A 52 8.72 -6.11 -8.72
N LEU A 53 9.04 -6.28 -7.43
CA LEU A 53 9.13 -7.58 -6.78
C LEU A 53 7.78 -8.12 -6.32
N VAL A 54 6.84 -7.25 -5.91
CA VAL A 54 5.46 -7.65 -5.57
C VAL A 54 4.79 -8.39 -6.74
N ARG A 55 5.10 -8.05 -7.98
CA ARG A 55 4.58 -8.77 -9.16
C ARG A 55 5.05 -10.22 -9.28
N ILE A 56 6.16 -10.57 -8.63
CA ILE A 56 6.73 -11.91 -8.59
C ILE A 56 6.19 -12.68 -7.38
N THR A 57 6.20 -12.02 -6.23
CA THR A 57 5.96 -12.65 -4.93
C THR A 57 4.52 -12.58 -4.48
N GLY A 58 3.70 -11.80 -5.19
CA GLY A 58 2.34 -11.43 -4.83
C GLY A 58 2.26 -10.22 -3.91
N ALA A 59 1.11 -9.55 -3.92
CA ALA A 59 0.79 -8.40 -3.07
C ALA A 59 0.30 -8.82 -1.67
N THR A 60 0.98 -9.77 -1.04
CA THR A 60 0.59 -10.35 0.26
C THR A 60 1.48 -9.85 1.39
N LEU A 61 0.96 -9.82 2.63
CA LEU A 61 1.76 -9.44 3.81
C LEU A 61 3.02 -10.31 4.00
N PRO A 62 2.98 -11.65 3.83
CA PRO A 62 4.20 -12.46 3.89
C PRO A 62 5.24 -12.07 2.83
N ALA A 63 4.79 -11.74 1.61
CA ALA A 63 5.68 -11.34 0.53
C ALA A 63 6.32 -9.97 0.76
N THR A 64 5.53 -8.96 1.14
CA THR A 64 6.04 -7.62 1.45
C THR A 64 6.96 -7.63 2.66
N THR A 65 6.64 -8.42 3.70
CA THR A 65 7.51 -8.62 4.88
C THR A 65 8.82 -9.30 4.50
N LEU A 66 8.80 -10.28 3.59
CA LEU A 66 10.02 -10.94 3.11
C LEU A 66 10.93 -9.97 2.35
N ILE A 67 10.35 -9.16 1.45
CA ILE A 67 11.10 -8.13 0.71
C ILE A 67 11.73 -7.16 1.71
N LEU A 68 10.94 -6.56 2.60
CA LEU A 68 11.45 -5.62 3.61
C LEU A 68 12.50 -6.27 4.54
N GLY A 69 12.32 -7.54 4.90
CA GLY A 69 13.30 -8.29 5.67
C GLY A 69 14.64 -8.43 4.97
N ILE A 70 14.66 -8.73 3.67
CA ILE A 70 15.89 -8.80 2.86
C ILE A 70 16.54 -7.42 2.74
N PHE A 71 15.75 -6.36 2.57
CA PHE A 71 16.24 -4.98 2.59
C PHE A 71 16.97 -4.66 3.89
N LEU A 72 16.33 -4.89 5.04
CA LEU A 72 16.89 -4.62 6.36
C LEU A 72 18.15 -5.48 6.64
N VAL A 73 18.15 -6.76 6.26
CA VAL A 73 19.32 -7.64 6.39
C VAL A 73 20.49 -7.13 5.54
N GLY A 74 20.23 -6.68 4.31
CA GLY A 74 21.24 -6.09 3.45
C GLY A 74 21.84 -4.81 4.04
N LEU A 75 21.01 -3.89 4.53
CA LEU A 75 21.46 -2.67 5.20
C LEU A 75 22.33 -2.98 6.43
N MET A 76 21.91 -3.97 7.22
CA MET A 76 22.62 -4.43 8.42
C MET A 76 24.00 -5.02 8.07
N ALA A 77 24.05 -5.91 7.07
CA ALA A 77 25.30 -6.48 6.57
C ALA A 77 26.24 -5.40 6.00
N GLY A 78 25.69 -4.43 5.27
CA GLY A 78 26.41 -3.26 4.77
C GLY A 78 27.07 -2.45 5.88
N GLY A 79 26.30 -2.12 6.93
CA GLY A 79 26.81 -1.37 8.06
C GLY A 79 27.94 -2.08 8.81
N LEU A 80 27.81 -3.39 9.01
CA LEU A 80 28.84 -4.24 9.61
C LEU A 80 30.10 -4.32 8.75
N LEU A 81 29.95 -4.64 7.46
CA LEU A 81 31.08 -4.77 6.52
C LEU A 81 31.84 -3.46 6.39
N ALA A 82 31.14 -2.32 6.37
CA ALA A 82 31.76 -1.01 6.41
C ALA A 82 32.51 -0.78 7.73
N GLY A 83 31.91 -1.14 8.87
CA GLY A 83 32.59 -1.08 10.17
C GLY A 83 33.91 -1.86 10.19
N PHE A 84 33.93 -3.07 9.63
CA PHE A 84 35.16 -3.88 9.50
C PHE A 84 36.15 -3.29 8.49
N ALA A 85 35.68 -2.86 7.31
CA ALA A 85 36.52 -2.29 6.26
C ALA A 85 37.18 -0.95 6.67
N LEU A 86 36.56 -0.25 7.63
CA LEU A 86 37.07 1.01 8.17
C LEU A 86 38.06 0.84 9.33
N LYS A 87 38.30 -0.40 9.79
CA LYS A 87 39.30 -0.71 10.81
C LYS A 87 40.69 -0.25 10.33
N ASN A 88 41.29 0.69 11.06
CA ASN A 88 42.57 1.35 10.72
C ASN A 88 42.60 2.07 9.36
N SER A 89 41.44 2.41 8.77
CA SER A 89 41.38 3.05 7.46
C SER A 89 41.56 4.58 7.53
N SER A 90 42.19 5.18 6.54
CA SER A 90 42.25 6.65 6.44
C SER A 90 40.88 7.23 6.03
N PRO A 91 40.57 8.47 6.42
CA PRO A 91 39.36 9.16 5.94
C PRO A 91 39.24 9.20 4.41
N GLN A 92 40.36 9.25 3.68
CA GLN A 92 40.37 9.15 2.22
C GLN A 92 39.90 7.80 1.70
N ARG A 93 40.30 6.70 2.35
CA ARG A 93 39.81 5.36 2.00
C ARG A 93 38.31 5.26 2.25
N SER A 94 37.82 5.83 3.34
CA SER A 94 36.38 5.95 3.65
C SER A 94 35.63 6.65 2.52
N LEU A 95 36.17 7.77 2.04
CA LEU A 95 35.58 8.52 0.94
C LEU A 95 35.59 7.74 -0.39
N LYS A 96 36.70 7.09 -0.74
CA LYS A 96 36.80 6.28 -1.97
C LYS A 96 35.77 5.14 -1.96
N LEU A 97 35.60 4.47 -0.81
CA LEU A 97 34.59 3.44 -0.63
C LEU A 97 33.17 3.99 -0.73
N LEU A 98 32.90 5.18 -0.19
CA LEU A 98 31.60 5.85 -0.30
C LEU A 98 31.27 6.16 -1.78
N ILE A 99 32.21 6.77 -2.51
CA ILE A 99 32.07 7.06 -3.94
C ILE A 99 31.84 5.77 -4.75
N PHE A 100 32.62 4.73 -4.46
CA PHE A 100 32.46 3.43 -5.12
C PHE A 100 31.08 2.81 -4.84
N ALA A 101 30.60 2.88 -3.59
CA ALA A 101 29.28 2.37 -3.22
C ALA A 101 28.17 3.09 -4.00
N GLU A 102 28.19 4.43 -4.06
CA GLU A 102 27.20 5.21 -4.82
C GLU A 102 27.20 4.88 -6.32
N LEU A 103 28.37 4.78 -6.94
CA LEU A 103 28.49 4.43 -8.36
C LEU A 103 28.03 3.01 -8.66
N LEU A 104 28.34 2.05 -7.78
CA LEU A 104 27.93 0.67 -7.95
C LEU A 104 26.42 0.49 -7.69
N VAL A 105 25.84 1.22 -6.73
CA VAL A 105 24.39 1.30 -6.55
C VAL A 105 23.73 1.84 -7.82
N ALA A 106 24.25 2.93 -8.40
CA ALA A 106 23.75 3.47 -9.66
C ALA A 106 23.77 2.43 -10.79
N ALA A 107 24.90 1.72 -10.95
CA ALA A 107 25.04 0.69 -11.99
C ALA A 107 24.08 -0.48 -11.79
N LEU A 108 23.96 -1.00 -10.56
CA LEU A 108 23.04 -2.09 -10.22
C LEU A 108 21.57 -1.67 -10.40
N ALA A 109 21.22 -0.45 -10.00
CA ALA A 109 19.88 0.09 -10.19
C ALA A 109 19.52 0.24 -11.66
N MET A 110 20.40 0.84 -12.47
CA MET A 110 20.17 0.97 -13.91
C MET A 110 20.05 -0.41 -14.58
N ALA A 111 20.88 -1.38 -14.20
CA ALA A 111 20.78 -2.75 -14.70
C ALA A 111 19.46 -3.44 -14.29
N SER A 112 18.93 -3.13 -13.11
CA SER A 112 17.66 -3.70 -12.61
C SER A 112 16.44 -3.31 -13.44
N THR A 113 16.53 -2.31 -14.32
CA THR A 113 15.43 -1.94 -15.24
C THR A 113 15.02 -3.07 -16.18
N VAL A 114 15.92 -4.02 -16.48
CA VAL A 114 15.59 -5.23 -17.25
C VAL A 114 14.55 -6.10 -16.53
N LEU A 115 14.53 -6.07 -15.20
CA LEU A 115 13.54 -6.78 -14.36
C LEU A 115 12.14 -6.18 -14.47
N THR A 116 11.96 -5.03 -15.13
CA THR A 116 10.61 -4.51 -15.40
C THR A 116 9.90 -5.30 -16.51
N ASN A 117 10.64 -6.09 -17.28
CA ASN A 117 10.08 -6.95 -18.33
C ASN A 117 9.62 -8.30 -17.75
N SER A 118 8.31 -8.56 -17.84
CA SER A 118 7.64 -9.77 -17.33
C SER A 118 8.21 -11.09 -17.87
N ARG A 119 8.76 -11.10 -19.11
CA ARG A 119 9.37 -12.31 -19.69
C ARG A 119 10.71 -12.66 -19.06
N PHE A 120 11.48 -11.64 -18.68
CA PHE A 120 12.75 -11.84 -17.99
C PHE A 120 12.50 -12.34 -16.55
N LEU A 121 11.41 -11.89 -15.93
CA LEU A 121 10.97 -12.32 -14.60
C LEU A 121 10.60 -13.82 -14.52
N GLU A 122 9.92 -14.36 -15.55
CA GLU A 122 9.61 -15.80 -15.63
C GLU A 122 10.89 -16.64 -15.76
N TYR A 123 11.91 -16.13 -16.45
CA TYR A 123 13.21 -16.80 -16.59
C TYR A 123 14.01 -16.81 -15.28
N VAL A 124 14.06 -15.69 -14.55
CA VAL A 124 14.81 -15.56 -13.29
C VAL A 124 14.20 -16.43 -12.18
N THR A 125 12.87 -16.58 -12.15
CA THR A 125 12.18 -17.38 -11.13
C THR A 125 11.94 -18.83 -11.50
N GLY A 126 12.14 -19.21 -12.76
CA GLY A 126 11.82 -20.55 -13.28
C GLY A 126 12.70 -21.71 -12.78
N GLY A 127 13.73 -21.46 -11.97
CA GLY A 127 14.66 -22.50 -11.51
C GLY A 127 15.16 -22.40 -10.06
N LEU A 128 14.89 -21.31 -9.34
CA LEU A 128 15.32 -21.11 -7.95
C LEU A 128 14.11 -20.80 -7.04
N PRO A 129 14.17 -21.11 -5.74
CA PRO A 129 13.18 -20.62 -4.78
C PRO A 129 13.06 -19.10 -4.84
N VAL A 130 11.84 -18.58 -4.74
CA VAL A 130 11.54 -17.14 -4.87
C VAL A 130 12.37 -16.30 -3.88
N TRP A 131 12.48 -16.73 -2.62
CA TRP A 131 13.25 -16.01 -1.60
C TRP A 131 14.74 -15.88 -1.95
N LEU A 132 15.32 -16.89 -2.60
CA LEU A 132 16.72 -16.87 -3.02
C LEU A 132 16.93 -15.94 -4.21
N SER A 133 15.99 -15.96 -5.16
CA SER A 133 15.99 -15.03 -6.31
C SER A 133 15.90 -13.58 -5.82
N LEU A 134 15.02 -13.29 -4.86
CA LEU A 134 14.92 -11.97 -4.23
C LEU A 134 16.23 -11.57 -3.54
N ALA A 135 16.81 -12.47 -2.75
CA ALA A 135 18.04 -12.19 -2.01
C ALA A 135 19.21 -11.86 -2.95
N LEU A 136 19.38 -12.59 -4.04
CA LEU A 136 20.43 -12.34 -5.03
C LEU A 136 20.25 -11.00 -5.76
N LEU A 137 19.00 -10.58 -6.00
CA LEU A 137 18.70 -9.31 -6.64
C LEU A 137 18.86 -8.10 -5.70
N LEU A 138 18.44 -8.24 -4.44
CA LEU A 138 18.36 -7.12 -3.50
C LEU A 138 19.57 -6.96 -2.59
N LEU A 139 20.20 -8.04 -2.14
CA LEU A 139 21.29 -7.92 -1.16
C LEU A 139 22.45 -7.05 -1.68
N PRO A 140 22.91 -7.15 -2.94
CA PRO A 140 24.05 -6.35 -3.40
C PRO A 140 23.83 -4.82 -3.26
N PRO A 141 22.78 -4.19 -3.82
CA PRO A 141 22.56 -2.76 -3.61
C PRO A 141 22.27 -2.41 -2.15
N MET A 142 21.58 -3.27 -1.40
CA MET A 142 21.26 -3.01 0.01
C MET A 142 22.48 -3.00 0.92
N ILE A 143 23.46 -3.88 0.68
CA ILE A 143 24.74 -3.89 1.39
C ILE A 143 25.50 -2.59 1.14
N LEU A 144 25.50 -2.10 -0.10
CA LEU A 144 26.19 -0.85 -0.44
C LEU A 144 25.49 0.36 0.19
N MET A 145 24.15 0.40 0.16
CA MET A 145 23.36 1.45 0.80
C MET A 145 23.52 1.45 2.33
N GLY A 146 23.56 0.27 2.97
CA GLY A 146 23.79 0.14 4.41
C GLY A 146 25.20 0.57 4.85
N ALA A 147 26.17 0.50 3.95
CA ALA A 147 27.53 0.95 4.21
C ALA A 147 27.67 2.49 4.24
N THR A 148 26.73 3.25 3.65
CA THR A 148 26.86 4.70 3.45
C THR A 148 27.05 5.49 4.76
N LEU A 149 26.26 5.21 5.80
CA LEU A 149 26.33 5.94 7.07
C LEU A 149 27.64 5.69 7.86
N PRO A 150 28.13 4.44 8.00
CA PRO A 150 29.48 4.22 8.56
C PRO A 150 30.60 4.79 7.68
N LEU A 151 30.47 4.74 6.35
CA LEU A 151 31.48 5.30 5.44
C LEU A 151 31.56 6.83 5.55
N ILE A 152 30.43 7.54 5.65
CA ILE A 152 30.45 9.00 5.83
C ILE A 152 30.94 9.40 7.22
N SER A 153 30.62 8.61 8.26
CA SER A 153 31.19 8.84 9.60
C SER A 153 32.71 8.65 9.62
N GLY A 154 33.25 7.77 8.78
CA GLY A 154 34.69 7.61 8.63
C GLY A 154 35.41 8.73 7.89
N VAL A 155 34.69 9.52 7.07
CA VAL A 155 35.20 10.73 6.41
C VAL A 155 35.35 11.89 7.41
N LEU A 156 34.46 11.98 8.40
CA LEU A 156 34.55 12.98 9.46
C LEU A 156 35.76 12.72 10.38
N VAL A 157 36.53 13.78 10.67
CA VAL A 157 37.67 13.72 11.60
C VAL A 157 37.15 13.59 13.03
N SER A 158 37.71 12.66 13.80
CA SER A 158 37.36 12.46 15.21
C SER A 158 37.81 13.65 16.06
N GLY A 159 36.88 14.31 16.74
CA GLY A 159 37.09 15.49 17.57
C GLY A 159 35.79 15.96 18.24
N SER A 160 35.87 17.00 19.07
CA SER A 160 34.69 17.58 19.75
C SER A 160 33.63 18.00 18.72
N GLY A 161 32.36 17.63 18.94
CA GLY A 161 31.26 17.92 18.02
C GLY A 161 31.15 17.02 16.79
N SER A 162 32.00 15.99 16.65
CA SER A 162 31.87 15.01 15.56
C SER A 162 30.55 14.25 15.59
N GLY A 163 30.04 13.90 16.77
CA GLY A 163 28.73 13.27 16.93
C GLY A 163 27.61 14.15 16.38
N SER A 164 27.58 15.43 16.74
CA SER A 164 26.57 16.39 16.24
C SER A 164 26.65 16.61 14.72
N ARG A 165 27.85 16.72 14.13
CA ARG A 165 28.01 16.83 12.66
C ARG A 165 27.48 15.60 11.93
N LEU A 166 27.75 14.40 12.46
CA LEU A 166 27.24 13.15 11.90
C LEU A 166 25.70 13.11 11.96
N THR A 167 25.11 13.55 13.08
CA THR A 167 23.64 13.58 13.18
C THR A 167 23.01 14.59 12.22
N TRP A 168 23.65 15.71 11.91
CA TRP A 168 23.17 16.64 10.87
C TRP A 168 23.25 16.04 9.47
N LEU A 169 24.30 15.26 9.16
CA LEU A 169 24.35 14.49 7.91
C LEU A 169 23.22 13.47 7.86
N TYR A 170 23.01 12.71 8.95
CA TYR A 170 21.88 11.79 9.07
C TYR A 170 20.54 12.51 8.86
N ALA A 171 20.34 13.69 9.44
CA ALA A 171 19.14 14.51 9.22
C ALA A 171 18.94 14.88 7.73
N GLY A 172 20.02 15.28 7.04
CA GLY A 172 20.00 15.57 5.61
C GLY A 172 19.66 14.35 4.76
N ASN A 173 20.18 13.17 5.12
CA ASN A 173 19.84 11.91 4.47
C ASN A 173 18.37 11.53 4.67
N THR A 174 17.86 11.63 5.90
CA THR A 174 16.44 11.37 6.22
C THR A 174 15.51 12.37 5.53
N ALA A 175 15.91 13.64 5.41
CA ALA A 175 15.16 14.63 4.64
C ALA A 175 15.17 14.32 3.13
N GLY A 176 16.28 13.82 2.61
CA GLY A 176 16.41 13.28 1.27
C GLY A 176 15.45 12.12 1.04
N ALA A 177 15.48 11.14 1.95
CA ALA A 177 14.59 9.98 1.99
C ALA A 177 13.11 10.37 1.98
N PHE A 178 12.71 11.33 2.82
CA PHE A 178 11.35 11.89 2.83
C PHE A 178 10.97 12.46 1.46
N THR A 179 11.84 13.30 0.90
CA THR A 179 11.61 13.94 -0.40
C THR A 179 11.55 12.90 -1.52
N GLY A 180 12.39 11.87 -1.45
CA GLY A 180 12.42 10.73 -2.37
C GLY A 180 11.14 9.92 -2.33
N ALA A 181 10.65 9.56 -1.13
CA ALA A 181 9.40 8.83 -0.98
C ALA A 181 8.19 9.62 -1.51
N LEU A 182 8.12 10.92 -1.21
CA LEU A 182 7.08 11.81 -1.69
C LEU A 182 7.13 11.96 -3.22
N LEU A 183 8.30 12.30 -3.78
CA LEU A 183 8.41 12.49 -5.22
C LEU A 183 8.27 11.16 -5.99
N ALA A 184 8.70 10.03 -5.45
CA ALA A 184 8.48 8.72 -6.06
C ALA A 184 6.99 8.43 -6.27
N GLY A 185 6.20 8.53 -5.19
CA GLY A 185 4.77 8.17 -5.22
C GLY A 185 3.91 9.16 -5.99
N PHE A 186 4.20 10.47 -5.89
CA PHE A 186 3.34 11.53 -6.43
C PHE A 186 3.80 12.13 -7.76
N VAL A 187 5.06 11.93 -8.16
CA VAL A 187 5.63 12.57 -9.36
C VAL A 187 6.39 11.59 -10.26
N MET A 188 7.41 10.90 -9.76
CA MET A 188 8.27 10.09 -10.63
C MET A 188 7.51 8.90 -11.21
N LEU A 189 6.85 8.09 -10.37
CA LEU A 189 6.14 6.91 -10.87
C LEU A 189 4.93 7.25 -11.76
N PRO A 190 4.03 8.20 -11.38
CA PRO A 190 2.89 8.58 -12.22
C PRO A 190 3.28 9.11 -13.61
N TYR A 191 4.33 9.93 -13.70
CA TYR A 191 4.67 10.65 -14.94
C TYR A 191 5.80 10.01 -15.75
N LEU A 192 6.78 9.37 -15.09
CA LEU A 192 7.93 8.75 -15.74
C LEU A 192 7.76 7.23 -15.93
N GLY A 193 6.91 6.60 -15.12
CA GLY A 193 6.87 5.14 -14.99
C GLY A 193 8.09 4.58 -14.27
N LEU A 194 8.11 3.27 -14.10
CA LEU A 194 9.03 2.55 -13.22
C LEU A 194 10.49 2.60 -13.72
N SER A 195 10.73 2.24 -14.98
CA SER A 195 12.09 2.18 -15.56
C SER A 195 12.78 3.54 -15.58
N ARG A 196 12.07 4.59 -16.04
CA ARG A 196 12.66 5.94 -16.10
C ARG A 196 12.89 6.53 -14.72
N THR A 197 12.01 6.23 -13.76
CA THR A 197 12.22 6.59 -12.35
C THR A 197 13.55 6.02 -11.85
N VAL A 198 13.80 4.72 -12.05
CA VAL A 198 15.05 4.07 -11.62
C VAL A 198 16.27 4.67 -12.36
N LEU A 199 16.18 4.94 -13.66
CA LEU A 199 17.27 5.55 -14.42
C LEU A 199 17.63 6.96 -13.92
N VAL A 200 16.62 7.83 -13.73
CA VAL A 200 16.82 9.19 -13.21
C VAL A 200 17.46 9.12 -11.83
N THR A 201 16.96 8.25 -10.95
CA THR A 201 17.55 8.07 -9.62
C THR A 201 19.00 7.59 -9.69
N GLY A 202 19.32 6.68 -10.62
CA GLY A 202 20.69 6.26 -10.89
C GLY A 202 21.62 7.42 -11.23
N THR A 203 21.14 8.38 -12.04
CA THR A 203 21.93 9.58 -12.34
C THR A 203 22.16 10.46 -11.11
N LEU A 204 21.20 10.52 -10.17
CA LEU A 204 21.36 11.26 -8.91
C LEU A 204 22.42 10.64 -7.99
N ASN A 205 22.57 9.31 -7.95
CA ASN A 205 23.69 8.69 -7.23
C ASN A 205 25.05 9.03 -7.85
N ILE A 206 25.14 9.10 -9.18
CA ILE A 206 26.37 9.54 -9.86
C ILE A 206 26.70 10.99 -9.49
N VAL A 207 25.69 11.87 -9.41
CA VAL A 207 25.86 13.25 -8.93
C VAL A 207 26.29 13.27 -7.46
N ALA A 208 25.71 12.46 -6.59
CA ALA A 208 26.12 12.33 -5.19
C ALA A 208 27.61 11.91 -5.07
N ALA A 209 28.04 10.93 -5.86
CA ALA A 209 29.43 10.49 -5.93
C ALA A 209 30.38 11.65 -6.36
N CYS A 210 29.97 12.45 -7.35
CA CYS A 210 30.71 13.63 -7.79
C CYS A 210 30.79 14.71 -6.68
N LEU A 211 29.72 14.93 -5.93
CA LEU A 211 29.69 15.86 -4.80
C LEU A 211 30.60 15.40 -3.66
N PHE A 212 30.63 14.11 -3.35
CA PHE A 212 31.56 13.55 -2.37
C PHE A 212 33.02 13.72 -2.82
N GLN A 213 33.32 13.49 -4.09
CA GLN A 213 34.64 13.75 -4.64
C GLN A 213 35.00 15.24 -4.55
N TYR A 214 34.08 16.14 -4.91
CA TYR A 214 34.27 17.59 -4.83
C TYR A 214 34.54 18.07 -3.39
N ALA A 215 33.78 17.54 -2.43
CA ALA A 215 33.91 17.88 -1.01
C ALA A 215 35.31 17.60 -0.44
N SER A 216 36.11 16.78 -1.12
CA SER A 216 37.45 16.36 -0.69
C SER A 216 38.61 17.14 -1.29
N ARG A 217 38.37 18.03 -2.27
CA ARG A 217 39.43 18.71 -3.06
C ARG A 217 40.36 19.64 -2.25
N GLY A 218 40.02 19.99 -1.02
CA GLY A 218 40.85 20.84 -0.14
C GLY A 218 41.53 20.12 1.02
N ARG A 219 41.39 18.79 1.12
CA ARG A 219 41.89 18.04 2.29
C ARG A 219 43.40 17.81 2.19
N GLN A 220 44.18 18.45 3.05
CA GLN A 220 45.58 18.06 3.29
C GLN A 220 45.61 16.83 4.20
N ASP A 221 46.28 15.76 3.74
CA ASP A 221 46.56 14.59 4.58
C ASP A 221 47.57 14.97 5.66
N ARG A 222 47.09 15.36 6.84
CA ARG A 222 47.91 15.22 8.04
C ARG A 222 47.89 13.74 8.42
N ALA A 223 49.08 13.14 8.47
CA ALA A 223 49.29 11.82 9.01
C ALA A 223 48.76 11.78 10.45
N GLU A 224 47.59 11.18 10.66
CA GLU A 224 47.07 10.97 12.01
C GLU A 224 47.87 9.86 12.70
N THR A 225 48.63 10.28 13.71
CA THR A 225 49.39 9.43 14.62
C THR A 225 48.44 8.52 15.41
N ASN A 226 48.56 7.22 15.15
CA ASN A 226 48.31 6.09 16.06
C ASN A 226 47.27 6.33 17.19
N ARG A 227 45.97 6.38 16.85
CA ARG A 227 44.90 6.16 17.83
C ARG A 227 44.37 4.74 17.64
N GLN A 228 44.44 3.93 18.70
CA GLN A 228 43.92 2.57 18.74
C GLN A 228 42.47 2.54 18.26
N SER A 229 42.22 1.95 17.08
CA SER A 229 40.86 1.74 16.60
C SER A 229 40.16 0.74 17.52
N THR A 230 39.05 1.12 18.14
CA THR A 230 38.18 0.15 18.81
C THR A 230 37.54 -0.75 17.76
N ASP A 231 37.71 -2.06 17.93
CA ASP A 231 37.05 -3.09 17.14
C ASP A 231 35.52 -3.05 17.33
N PHE A 232 34.73 -3.48 16.35
CA PHE A 232 33.26 -3.47 16.41
C PHE A 232 32.72 -4.06 17.71
N LEU A 233 33.20 -5.25 18.09
CA LEU A 233 32.78 -5.94 19.32
C LEU A 233 33.16 -5.17 20.58
N SER A 234 34.28 -4.45 20.55
CA SER A 234 34.71 -3.61 21.68
C SER A 234 33.86 -2.34 21.80
N SER A 235 33.47 -1.73 20.67
CA SER A 235 32.52 -0.62 20.65
C SER A 235 31.15 -1.04 21.19
N LEU A 236 30.67 -2.23 20.80
CA LEU A 236 29.41 -2.79 21.31
C LEU A 236 29.43 -2.95 22.84
N LYS A 237 30.56 -3.40 23.41
CA LYS A 237 30.74 -3.50 24.87
C LYS A 237 30.85 -2.14 25.55
N LYS A 238 31.41 -1.13 24.89
CA LYS A 238 31.62 0.22 25.45
C LYS A 238 30.39 1.12 25.43
N LEU A 239 29.41 0.87 24.54
CA LEU A 239 28.17 1.65 24.41
C LEU A 239 27.28 1.64 25.67
N GLY A 240 27.49 0.70 26.59
CA GLY A 240 26.63 0.52 27.76
C GLY A 240 25.25 -0.06 27.42
N ALA A 241 24.67 -0.81 28.36
CA ALA A 241 23.34 -1.42 28.17
C ALA A 241 22.22 -0.40 27.86
N PRO A 242 22.17 0.79 28.50
CA PRO A 242 21.14 1.80 28.21
C PRO A 242 21.03 2.21 26.74
N LEU A 243 22.15 2.58 26.10
CA LEU A 243 22.16 3.05 24.71
C LEU A 243 21.89 1.90 23.75
N ALA A 244 22.41 0.71 24.02
CA ALA A 244 22.18 -0.46 23.20
C ALA A 244 20.70 -0.89 23.18
N ILE A 245 20.05 -0.93 24.36
CA ILE A 245 18.62 -1.24 24.49
C ILE A 245 17.78 -0.16 23.80
N ALA A 246 18.08 1.12 24.02
CA ALA A 246 17.35 2.22 23.38
C ALA A 246 17.47 2.20 21.85
N ALA A 247 18.67 1.94 21.31
CA ALA A 247 18.88 1.84 19.88
C ALA A 247 18.07 0.68 19.25
N PHE A 248 18.13 -0.52 19.84
CA PHE A 248 17.34 -1.67 19.39
C PHE A 248 15.83 -1.41 19.50
N SER A 249 15.36 -0.94 20.65
CA SER A 249 13.94 -0.73 20.89
C SER A 249 13.35 0.39 20.04
N SER A 250 14.12 1.43 19.71
CA SER A 250 13.66 2.49 18.81
C SER A 250 13.29 1.96 17.42
N GLY A 251 14.12 1.08 16.85
CA GLY A 251 13.83 0.43 15.56
C GLY A 251 12.66 -0.53 15.66
N LEU A 252 12.63 -1.35 16.72
CA LEU A 252 11.55 -2.32 16.96
C LEU A 252 10.19 -1.65 17.05
N ILE A 253 10.07 -0.64 17.92
CA ILE A 253 8.78 -0.03 18.23
C ILE A 253 8.30 0.82 17.05
N PHE A 254 9.20 1.56 16.38
CA PHE A 254 8.81 2.38 15.25
C PHE A 254 8.24 1.54 14.10
N PHE A 255 8.97 0.53 13.61
CA PHE A 255 8.49 -0.29 12.48
C PHE A 255 7.30 -1.18 12.87
N PHE A 256 7.24 -1.65 14.12
CA PHE A 256 6.06 -2.34 14.64
C PHE A 256 4.82 -1.45 14.58
N MET A 257 4.93 -0.21 15.09
CA MET A 257 3.83 0.75 15.08
C MET A 257 3.49 1.26 13.68
N GLU A 258 4.47 1.42 12.79
CA GLU A 258 4.25 1.82 11.41
C GLU A 258 3.33 0.83 10.68
N VAL A 259 3.54 -0.48 10.86
CA VAL A 259 2.64 -1.51 10.30
C VAL A 259 1.24 -1.37 10.89
N ILE A 260 1.11 -1.18 12.21
CA ILE A 260 -0.19 -1.08 12.89
C ILE A 260 -0.95 0.17 12.46
N TRP A 261 -0.29 1.34 12.43
CA TRP A 261 -0.88 2.60 11.98
C TRP A 261 -1.31 2.51 10.53
N THR A 262 -0.51 1.90 9.66
CA THR A 262 -0.89 1.69 8.26
C THR A 262 -2.13 0.81 8.15
N ARG A 263 -2.19 -0.31 8.88
CA ARG A 263 -3.36 -1.21 8.90
C ARG A 263 -4.62 -0.53 9.44
N PHE A 264 -4.48 0.34 10.44
CA PHE A 264 -5.57 1.15 10.95
C PHE A 264 -6.06 2.19 9.93
N LEU A 265 -5.15 3.02 9.43
CA LEU A 265 -5.46 4.14 8.55
C LEU A 265 -6.05 3.69 7.21
N VAL A 266 -5.65 2.53 6.70
CA VAL A 266 -6.23 1.96 5.47
C VAL A 266 -7.76 1.77 5.57
N ASN A 267 -8.31 1.47 6.76
CA ASN A 267 -9.77 1.37 6.96
C ASN A 267 -10.50 2.73 6.86
N ILE A 268 -9.76 3.84 6.96
CA ILE A 268 -10.28 5.21 6.89
C ILE A 268 -10.02 5.81 5.50
N LEU A 269 -8.76 5.75 5.07
CA LEU A 269 -8.26 6.42 3.88
C LEU A 269 -8.49 5.62 2.58
N GLY A 270 -8.80 4.33 2.71
CA GLY A 270 -8.89 3.41 1.58
C GLY A 270 -7.54 2.81 1.16
N SER A 271 -7.60 1.96 0.14
CA SER A 271 -6.43 1.19 -0.36
C SER A 271 -5.81 1.82 -1.61
N SER A 272 -5.78 3.15 -1.71
CA SER A 272 -5.19 3.86 -2.86
C SER A 272 -3.68 4.07 -2.69
N THR A 273 -2.96 4.12 -3.81
CA THR A 273 -1.51 4.34 -3.82
C THR A 273 -1.10 5.66 -3.18
N TYR A 274 -1.93 6.70 -3.29
CA TYR A 274 -1.67 7.99 -2.66
C TYR A 274 -1.91 7.97 -1.15
N ALA A 275 -2.89 7.20 -0.66
CA ALA A 275 -3.07 7.00 0.78
C ALA A 275 -1.84 6.32 1.39
N PHE A 276 -1.36 5.23 0.80
CA PHE A 276 -0.13 4.56 1.24
C PHE A 276 1.10 5.48 1.19
N ALA A 277 1.31 6.19 0.07
CA ALA A 277 2.42 7.13 -0.07
C ALA A 277 2.35 8.27 0.97
N GLY A 278 1.14 8.75 1.29
CA GLY A 278 0.91 9.76 2.32
C GLY A 278 1.27 9.29 3.72
N VAL A 279 0.90 8.06 4.10
CA VAL A 279 1.26 7.47 5.39
C VAL A 279 2.78 7.36 5.53
N THR A 280 3.45 6.74 4.56
CA THR A 280 4.92 6.61 4.57
C THR A 280 5.60 7.97 4.58
N ALA A 281 5.13 8.95 3.79
CA ALA A 281 5.70 10.29 3.80
C ALA A 281 5.62 10.95 5.19
N ILE A 282 4.50 10.82 5.90
CA ILE A 282 4.35 11.35 7.26
C ILE A 282 5.25 10.62 8.25
N CYS A 283 5.38 9.30 8.16
CA CYS A 283 6.32 8.51 8.98
C CYS A 283 7.76 9.00 8.80
N ILE A 284 8.23 9.18 7.56
CA ILE A 284 9.62 9.62 7.30
C ILE A 284 9.80 11.10 7.68
N LEU A 285 8.80 11.96 7.43
CA LEU A 285 8.82 13.35 7.91
C LEU A 285 8.98 13.40 9.43
N ALA A 286 8.24 12.54 10.15
CA ALA A 286 8.32 12.44 11.59
C ALA A 286 9.71 11.97 12.06
N LEU A 287 10.34 11.01 11.39
CA LEU A 287 11.72 10.59 11.66
C LEU A 287 12.74 11.72 11.43
N ALA A 288 12.58 12.48 10.33
CA ALA A 288 13.43 13.64 10.03
C ALA A 288 13.26 14.73 11.10
N ALA A 289 12.02 15.06 11.46
CA ALA A 289 11.71 16.03 12.49
C ALA A 289 12.19 15.57 13.88
N GLY A 290 12.08 14.27 14.20
CA GLY A 290 12.62 13.66 15.42
C GLY A 290 14.14 13.79 15.51
N THR A 291 14.84 13.62 14.38
CA THR A 291 16.29 13.83 14.29
C THR A 291 16.68 15.27 14.56
N VAL A 292 15.97 16.23 13.96
CA VAL A 292 16.20 17.66 14.22
C VAL A 292 15.90 17.98 15.69
N ALA A 293 14.78 17.50 16.23
CA ALA A 293 14.39 17.71 17.62
C ALA A 293 15.43 17.15 18.61
N ALA A 294 16.01 15.98 18.32
CA ALA A 294 17.10 15.39 19.11
C ALA A 294 18.33 16.31 19.20
N GLN A 295 18.64 17.05 18.12
CA GLN A 295 19.79 17.94 18.02
C GLN A 295 19.55 19.35 18.59
N THR A 296 18.34 19.89 18.42
CA THR A 296 18.02 21.26 18.82
C THR A 296 17.37 21.33 20.20
N PHE A 297 16.19 20.74 20.34
CA PHE A 297 15.32 20.89 21.52
C PHE A 297 15.69 19.93 22.65
N LEU A 298 16.06 18.69 22.31
CA LEU A 298 16.32 17.62 23.27
C LEU A 298 17.81 17.50 23.63
N ARG A 299 18.64 18.49 23.26
CA ARG A 299 20.08 18.48 23.57
C ARG A 299 20.38 18.44 25.07
N ARG A 300 19.48 18.97 25.90
CA ARG A 300 19.60 19.00 27.37
C ARG A 300 18.73 17.96 28.08
N VAL A 301 18.00 17.14 27.31
CA VAL A 301 17.05 16.16 27.85
C VAL A 301 17.75 14.79 27.91
N GLY A 302 17.57 14.06 29.00
CA GLY A 302 18.15 12.74 29.18
C GLY A 302 17.38 11.63 28.46
N LEU A 303 18.03 10.47 28.31
CA LEU A 303 17.44 9.31 27.63
C LEU A 303 16.13 8.85 28.28
N LEU A 304 16.05 8.84 29.61
CA LEU A 304 14.84 8.40 30.33
C LEU A 304 13.63 9.28 30.06
N GLU A 305 13.85 10.58 29.99
CA GLU A 305 12.83 11.57 29.70
C GLU A 305 12.34 11.44 28.25
N ILE A 306 13.25 11.20 27.29
CA ILE A 306 12.88 10.94 25.88
C ILE A 306 12.06 9.65 25.75
N LEU A 307 12.47 8.57 26.42
CA LEU A 307 11.74 7.30 26.40
C LEU A 307 10.35 7.43 27.05
N GLY A 308 10.25 8.16 28.17
CA GLY A 308 8.97 8.42 28.83
C GLY A 308 8.02 9.30 28.01
N LEU A 309 8.54 10.35 27.39
CA LEU A 309 7.75 11.17 26.47
C LEU A 309 7.24 10.35 25.29
N SER A 310 8.09 9.48 24.74
CA SER A 310 7.72 8.60 23.63
C SER A 310 6.63 7.59 24.03
N SER A 311 6.68 7.01 25.24
CA SER A 311 5.62 6.11 25.72
C SER A 311 4.28 6.81 25.93
N ILE A 312 4.31 8.03 26.49
CA ILE A 312 3.12 8.85 26.69
C ILE A 312 2.49 9.23 25.35
N LEU A 313 3.28 9.74 24.41
CA LEU A 313 2.78 10.13 23.08
C LEU A 313 2.24 8.92 22.31
N LEU A 314 2.87 7.76 22.45
CA LEU A 314 2.36 6.52 21.87
C LEU A 314 1.02 6.11 22.48
N ALA A 315 0.85 6.21 23.80
CA ALA A 315 -0.43 5.95 24.46
C ALA A 315 -1.52 6.93 24.00
N THR A 316 -1.19 8.21 23.79
CA THR A 316 -2.15 9.19 23.27
C THR A 316 -2.58 8.92 21.83
N SER A 317 -1.78 8.17 21.04
CA SER A 317 -2.16 7.79 19.67
C SER A 317 -3.45 6.96 19.62
N LEU A 318 -3.77 6.19 20.66
CA LEU A 318 -5.03 5.44 20.76
C LEU A 318 -6.26 6.34 20.85
N TYR A 319 -6.14 7.49 21.52
CA TYR A 319 -7.20 8.50 21.54
C TYR A 319 -7.37 9.14 20.16
N ALA A 320 -6.25 9.48 19.52
CA ALA A 320 -6.25 10.01 18.16
C ALA A 320 -6.88 9.03 17.16
N MET A 321 -6.62 7.73 17.27
CA MET A 321 -7.27 6.70 16.44
C MET A 321 -8.79 6.70 16.60
N ASN A 322 -9.32 6.96 17.80
CA ASN A 322 -10.78 7.01 17.99
C ASN A 322 -11.40 8.28 17.39
N SER A 323 -10.68 9.40 17.41
CA SER A 323 -11.15 10.68 16.85
C SER A 323 -10.93 10.83 15.35
N ALA A 324 -9.95 10.11 14.78
CA ALA A 324 -9.53 10.25 13.39
C ALA A 324 -10.68 10.06 12.36
N PRO A 325 -11.58 9.06 12.48
CA PRO A 325 -12.71 8.92 11.56
C PRO A 325 -13.62 10.16 11.49
N GLY A 326 -13.98 10.73 12.65
CA GLY A 326 -14.86 11.89 12.73
C GLY A 326 -14.20 13.15 12.15
N ILE A 327 -12.93 13.37 12.47
CA ILE A 327 -12.15 14.48 11.91
C ILE A 327 -11.97 14.30 10.40
N TYR A 328 -11.66 13.09 9.95
CA TYR A 328 -11.51 12.80 8.52
C TYR A 328 -12.77 13.15 7.74
N LEU A 329 -13.95 12.77 8.23
CA LEU A 329 -15.23 13.08 7.58
C LEU A 329 -15.60 14.56 7.60
N SER A 330 -15.15 15.33 8.59
CA SER A 330 -15.49 16.76 8.69
C SER A 330 -14.66 17.65 7.77
N LEU A 331 -13.57 17.13 7.21
CA LEU A 331 -12.71 17.88 6.29
C LEU A 331 -13.36 18.02 4.90
N PRO A 332 -13.02 19.07 4.12
CA PRO A 332 -13.43 19.17 2.72
C PRO A 332 -12.88 18.01 1.87
N ALA A 333 -13.61 17.63 0.82
CA ALA A 333 -13.26 16.50 -0.04
C ALA A 333 -13.73 16.64 -1.51
N GLU A 334 -14.15 17.84 -1.93
CA GLU A 334 -14.69 18.07 -3.28
C GLU A 334 -13.60 17.92 -4.34
N THR A 335 -12.40 18.44 -4.06
CA THR A 335 -11.25 18.34 -4.96
C THR A 335 -10.26 17.27 -4.52
N PHE A 336 -9.46 16.77 -5.46
CA PHE A 336 -8.37 15.84 -5.15
C PHE A 336 -7.41 16.38 -4.09
N LEU A 337 -7.02 17.65 -4.20
CA LEU A 337 -6.12 18.29 -3.23
C LEU A 337 -6.74 18.31 -1.84
N GLN A 338 -8.04 18.60 -1.72
CA GLN A 338 -8.74 18.54 -0.44
C GLN A 338 -8.76 17.12 0.14
N ARG A 339 -9.02 16.08 -0.67
CA ARG A 339 -8.98 14.68 -0.24
C ARG A 339 -7.57 14.27 0.22
N LEU A 340 -6.54 14.63 -0.54
CA LEU A 340 -5.15 14.38 -0.17
C LEU A 340 -4.79 15.07 1.15
N LEU A 341 -5.15 16.34 1.32
CA LEU A 341 -4.94 17.06 2.57
C LEU A 341 -5.71 16.42 3.73
N ALA A 342 -6.94 15.96 3.51
CA ALA A 342 -7.69 15.24 4.52
C ALA A 342 -7.01 13.94 4.95
N ASN A 343 -6.46 13.17 3.99
CA ASN A 343 -5.68 11.97 4.27
C ASN A 343 -4.43 12.30 5.12
N LEU A 344 -3.71 13.35 4.74
CA LEU A 344 -2.50 13.79 5.45
C LEU A 344 -2.83 14.29 6.88
N VAL A 345 -3.94 15.01 7.07
CA VAL A 345 -4.38 15.47 8.39
C VAL A 345 -4.77 14.29 9.28
N ALA A 346 -5.61 13.38 8.78
CA ALA A 346 -6.04 12.21 9.54
C ALA A 346 -4.86 11.31 9.93
N THR A 347 -3.91 11.12 9.00
CA THR A 347 -2.66 10.40 9.27
C THR A 347 -1.80 11.12 10.31
N SER A 348 -1.59 12.43 10.15
CA SER A 348 -0.75 13.23 11.05
C SER A 348 -1.27 13.22 12.48
N LEU A 349 -2.60 13.25 12.66
CA LEU A 349 -3.26 13.17 13.96
C LEU A 349 -2.84 11.91 14.74
N VAL A 350 -2.74 10.78 14.05
CA VAL A 350 -2.43 9.48 14.65
C VAL A 350 -0.92 9.26 14.79
N VAL A 351 -0.15 9.65 13.77
CA VAL A 351 1.23 9.20 13.58
C VAL A 351 2.26 10.24 13.99
N LEU A 352 2.06 11.53 13.68
CA LEU A 352 3.14 12.51 13.64
C LEU A 352 3.84 12.69 14.99
N ALA A 353 3.08 12.95 16.05
CA ALA A 353 3.64 13.19 17.39
C ALA A 353 4.38 11.96 17.97
N PRO A 354 3.80 10.75 18.04
CA PRO A 354 4.52 9.58 18.53
C PRO A 354 5.72 9.21 17.65
N ALA A 355 5.60 9.34 16.33
CA ALA A 355 6.69 9.04 15.40
C ALA A 355 7.87 10.01 15.53
N ILE A 356 7.64 11.30 15.78
CA ILE A 356 8.70 12.28 16.07
C ILE A 356 9.47 11.88 17.34
N ALA A 357 8.74 11.50 18.38
CA ALA A 357 9.35 11.10 19.65
C ALA A 357 10.20 9.83 19.49
N LEU A 358 9.67 8.79 18.84
CA LEU A 358 10.41 7.57 18.53
C LEU A 358 11.62 7.84 17.61
N GLY A 359 11.45 8.69 16.60
CA GLY A 359 12.49 9.11 15.66
C GLY A 359 13.61 9.93 16.27
N SER A 360 13.44 10.44 17.49
CA SER A 360 14.48 11.17 18.22
C SER A 360 15.46 10.27 18.97
N ILE A 361 15.08 9.02 19.28
CA ILE A 361 15.84 8.11 20.14
C ILE A 361 17.15 7.67 19.48
N PHE A 362 17.10 7.21 18.23
CA PHE A 362 18.30 6.74 17.53
C PHE A 362 19.34 7.86 17.29
N PRO A 363 18.95 9.05 16.81
CA PRO A 363 19.84 10.22 16.74
C PRO A 363 20.46 10.61 18.09
N PHE A 364 19.71 10.51 19.19
CA PHE A 364 20.24 10.70 20.54
C PHE A 364 21.32 9.64 20.84
N CYS A 365 21.05 8.36 20.59
CA CYS A 365 22.04 7.30 20.78
C CYS A 365 23.30 7.48 19.93
N LEU A 366 23.15 7.93 18.68
CA LEU A 366 24.29 8.23 17.80
C LEU A 366 25.16 9.37 18.34
N ARG A 367 24.57 10.39 18.95
CA ARG A 367 25.33 11.50 19.53
C ARG A 367 26.11 11.03 20.76
N GLU A 368 25.40 10.52 21.77
CA GLU A 368 26.00 10.14 23.05
C GLU A 368 26.98 8.96 22.89
N GLY A 369 26.62 7.92 22.13
CA GLY A 369 27.46 6.74 21.95
C GLY A 369 28.77 7.01 21.21
N ASN A 370 28.79 7.99 20.30
CA ASN A 370 30.02 8.39 19.62
C ASN A 370 30.92 9.24 20.52
N ASP A 371 30.34 10.06 21.40
CA ASP A 371 31.09 10.85 22.39
C ASP A 371 31.69 9.94 23.49
N GLU A 372 30.96 8.93 23.97
CA GLU A 372 31.41 7.99 25.01
C GLU A 372 32.53 7.04 24.55
N THR A 373 32.44 6.52 23.33
CA THR A 373 33.36 5.49 22.84
C THR A 373 34.65 6.06 22.25
N GLY A 374 34.69 7.35 21.94
CA GLY A 374 35.83 8.03 21.30
C GLY A 374 36.15 7.58 19.88
N SER A 375 35.33 6.70 19.28
CA SER A 375 35.49 6.14 17.94
C SER A 375 34.16 6.21 17.18
N ALA A 376 33.99 7.29 16.42
CA ALA A 376 32.73 7.55 15.70
C ALA A 376 32.38 6.45 14.69
N ARG A 377 33.38 5.74 14.14
CA ARG A 377 33.19 4.76 13.06
C ARG A 377 32.54 3.46 13.56
N SER A 378 33.21 2.79 14.48
CA SER A 378 32.79 1.47 14.98
C SER A 378 31.50 1.57 15.82
N SER A 379 31.31 2.68 16.53
CA SER A 379 30.13 2.88 17.38
C SER A 379 28.88 3.25 16.57
N THR A 380 29.04 4.03 15.49
CA THR A 380 27.95 4.24 14.53
C THR A 380 27.51 2.94 13.87
N ALA A 381 28.47 2.09 13.45
CA ALA A 381 28.15 0.78 12.88
C ALA A 381 27.42 -0.13 13.90
N ALA A 382 27.86 -0.15 15.16
CA ALA A 382 27.22 -0.92 16.24
C ALA A 382 25.79 -0.44 16.54
N LEU A 383 25.58 0.87 16.66
CA LEU A 383 24.27 1.45 16.91
C LEU A 383 23.31 1.21 15.74
N LEU A 384 23.78 1.42 14.50
CA LEU A 384 23.01 1.16 13.28
C LEU A 384 22.61 -0.32 13.20
N PHE A 385 23.55 -1.24 13.48
CA PHE A 385 23.27 -2.68 13.53
C PHE A 385 22.17 -3.01 14.55
N LEU A 386 22.27 -2.50 15.78
CA LEU A 386 21.26 -2.74 16.82
C LEU A 386 19.90 -2.18 16.42
N ASN A 387 19.86 -0.97 15.86
CA ASN A 387 18.62 -0.34 15.40
C ASN A 387 17.96 -1.16 14.28
N LEU A 388 18.72 -1.59 13.26
CA LEU A 388 18.21 -2.41 12.15
C LEU A 388 17.76 -3.80 12.60
N CYS A 389 18.44 -4.43 13.57
CA CYS A 389 17.95 -5.64 14.23
C CYS A 389 16.60 -5.40 14.90
N GLY A 390 16.45 -4.24 15.55
CA GLY A 390 15.18 -3.77 16.09
C GLY A 390 14.11 -3.67 15.01
N CYS A 391 14.37 -2.92 13.93
CA CYS A 391 13.44 -2.75 12.80
C CYS A 391 12.95 -4.11 12.27
N LEU A 392 13.87 -5.04 12.02
CA LEU A 392 13.53 -6.38 11.53
C LEU A 392 12.65 -7.14 12.53
N ALA A 393 12.99 -7.11 13.83
CA ALA A 393 12.19 -7.72 14.87
C ALA A 393 10.79 -7.09 14.98
N GLY A 394 10.67 -5.77 14.81
CA GLY A 394 9.41 -5.03 14.83
C GLY A 394 8.46 -5.46 13.70
N VAL A 395 8.98 -5.55 12.47
CA VAL A 395 8.19 -6.01 11.30
C VAL A 395 7.74 -7.47 11.49
N LEU A 396 8.64 -8.35 11.94
CA LEU A 396 8.32 -9.76 12.16
C LEU A 396 7.30 -9.94 13.30
N LEU A 397 7.41 -9.14 14.36
CA LEU A 397 6.45 -9.15 15.47
C LEU A 397 5.07 -8.69 15.01
N ALA A 398 4.99 -7.61 14.23
CA ALA A 398 3.72 -7.14 13.67
C ALA A 398 3.06 -8.22 12.81
N ARG A 399 3.84 -8.87 11.94
CA ARG A 399 3.37 -10.00 11.14
C ARG A 399 2.81 -11.14 12.01
N ALA A 400 3.57 -11.57 13.02
CA ALA A 400 3.14 -12.67 13.91
C ALA A 400 1.83 -12.35 14.64
N ILE A 401 1.61 -11.09 15.03
CA ILE A 401 0.36 -10.66 15.66
C ILE A 401 -0.82 -10.71 14.67
N PHE A 402 -0.63 -10.24 13.44
CA PHE A 402 -1.70 -10.29 12.42
C PHE A 402 -2.00 -11.71 11.93
N GLU A 403 -1.08 -12.67 12.08
CA GLU A 403 -1.33 -14.08 11.75
C GLU A 403 -2.42 -14.72 12.66
N VAL A 404 -2.59 -14.23 13.91
CA VAL A 404 -3.62 -14.74 14.85
C VAL A 404 -5.06 -14.51 14.33
N SER A 405 -5.26 -13.56 13.40
CA SER A 405 -6.52 -13.33 12.68
C SER A 405 -7.76 -13.25 13.58
N ALA A 406 -7.88 -12.18 14.37
CA ALA A 406 -8.94 -12.03 15.38
C ALA A 406 -9.59 -10.64 15.33
N ARG A 407 -10.57 -10.40 16.21
CA ARG A 407 -11.19 -9.08 16.40
C ARG A 407 -10.33 -8.24 17.37
N GLY A 408 -10.07 -6.98 17.03
CA GLY A 408 -9.36 -6.04 17.90
C GLY A 408 -7.84 -6.21 17.93
N VAL A 409 -7.26 -6.92 16.97
CA VAL A 409 -5.81 -7.13 16.81
C VAL A 409 -5.07 -5.80 16.73
N ILE A 410 -5.56 -4.83 15.97
CA ILE A 410 -4.96 -3.49 15.81
C ILE A 410 -4.87 -2.78 17.17
N VAL A 411 -5.92 -2.87 17.99
CA VAL A 411 -5.96 -2.26 19.33
C VAL A 411 -4.95 -2.95 20.23
N SER A 412 -5.03 -4.27 20.34
CA SER A 412 -4.14 -5.06 21.20
C SER A 412 -2.66 -4.92 20.78
N ALA A 413 -2.38 -4.81 19.48
CA ALA A 413 -1.04 -4.57 18.97
C ALA A 413 -0.54 -3.17 19.39
N THR A 414 -1.36 -2.14 19.27
CA THR A 414 -1.00 -0.78 19.71
C THR A 414 -0.75 -0.73 21.21
N GLU A 415 -1.59 -1.39 22.02
CA GLU A 415 -1.38 -1.52 23.46
C GLU A 415 -0.08 -2.25 23.77
N THR A 416 0.20 -3.35 23.08
CA THR A 416 1.44 -4.12 23.23
C THR A 416 2.66 -3.25 22.94
N GLY A 417 2.66 -2.52 21.82
CA GLY A 417 3.75 -1.59 21.46
C GLY A 417 3.94 -0.50 22.51
N THR A 418 2.83 0.03 23.03
CA THR A 418 2.84 1.05 24.10
C THR A 418 3.39 0.49 25.42
N MET A 419 3.01 -0.73 25.79
CA MET A 419 3.50 -1.40 27.01
C MET A 419 4.98 -1.73 26.91
N ILE A 420 5.45 -2.21 25.74
CA ILE A 420 6.88 -2.42 25.47
C ILE A 420 7.64 -1.10 25.62
N MET A 421 7.13 -0.01 25.03
CA MET A 421 7.74 1.33 25.14
C MET A 421 7.77 1.83 26.59
N ALA A 422 6.68 1.65 27.34
CA ALA A 422 6.57 2.06 28.73
C ALA A 422 7.56 1.30 29.63
N ALA A 423 7.81 0.03 29.37
CA ALA A 423 8.77 -0.75 30.17
C ALA A 423 10.22 -0.25 30.04
N LEU A 424 10.58 0.43 28.94
CA LEU A 424 11.96 0.86 28.66
C LEU A 424 12.53 1.88 29.65
N PRO A 425 11.83 2.98 30.02
CA PRO A 425 12.28 3.87 31.08
C PRO A 425 12.62 3.15 32.40
N VAL A 426 11.90 2.08 32.75
CA VAL A 426 12.20 1.30 33.97
C VAL A 426 13.45 0.45 33.77
N LEU A 427 13.56 -0.30 32.67
CA LEU A 427 14.73 -1.13 32.36
C LEU A 427 16.01 -0.29 32.26
N VAL A 428 15.95 0.83 31.56
CA VAL A 428 17.06 1.79 31.44
C VAL A 428 17.34 2.49 32.77
N GLY A 429 16.31 2.83 33.54
CA GLY A 429 16.45 3.48 34.84
C GLY A 429 17.06 2.58 35.92
N LEU A 430 16.88 1.26 35.81
CA LEU A 430 17.58 0.25 36.62
C LEU A 430 19.07 0.19 36.26
N ALA A 431 19.41 0.27 34.97
CA ALA A 431 20.79 0.24 34.49
C ALA A 431 21.57 1.54 34.82
N LEU A 432 20.89 2.69 34.92
CA LEU A 432 21.49 4.00 35.20
C LEU A 432 21.59 4.36 36.70
N PHE A 433 21.72 3.37 37.60
CA PHE A 433 21.91 3.50 39.06
C PHE A 433 21.41 4.82 39.69
N GLY A 434 20.13 4.87 40.08
CA GLY A 434 19.57 5.95 40.93
C GLY A 434 18.36 6.69 40.37
N ARG A 435 18.02 6.52 39.07
CA ARG A 435 16.86 7.19 38.43
C ARG A 435 15.60 6.31 38.28
N ARG A 436 15.55 5.14 38.93
CA ARG A 436 14.41 4.19 38.86
C ARG A 436 13.04 4.80 39.21
N ARG A 437 13.00 5.77 40.13
CA ARG A 437 11.74 6.43 40.55
C ARG A 437 11.10 7.21 39.40
N LEU A 438 11.90 7.90 38.59
CA LEU A 438 11.40 8.65 37.43
C LEU A 438 10.83 7.69 36.37
N GLY A 439 11.53 6.60 36.08
CA GLY A 439 11.05 5.56 35.15
C GLY A 439 9.71 4.96 35.59
N LEU A 440 9.55 4.67 36.89
CA LEU A 440 8.28 4.16 37.44
C LEU A 440 7.13 5.15 37.32
N VAL A 441 7.38 6.45 37.55
CA VAL A 441 6.36 7.50 37.38
C VAL A 441 5.90 7.57 35.92
N LEU A 442 6.82 7.51 34.96
CA LEU A 442 6.50 7.54 33.53
C LEU A 442 5.67 6.32 33.09
N VAL A 443 5.99 5.14 33.61
CA VAL A 443 5.16 3.92 33.41
C VAL A 443 3.77 4.11 33.98
N LEU A 444 3.66 4.62 35.20
CA LEU A 444 2.36 4.82 35.85
C LEU A 444 1.49 5.79 35.05
N ILE A 445 2.06 6.91 34.59
CA ILE A 445 1.35 7.88 33.72
C ILE A 445 0.87 7.19 32.45
N THR A 446 1.76 6.44 31.77
CA THR A 446 1.40 5.73 30.54
C THR A 446 0.29 4.69 30.79
N GLY A 447 0.36 3.96 31.90
CA GLY A 447 -0.65 2.99 32.31
C GLY A 447 -2.01 3.64 32.64
N ILE A 448 -2.02 4.81 33.28
CA ILE A 448 -3.24 5.58 33.54
C ILE A 448 -3.89 6.02 32.22
N ILE A 449 -3.10 6.52 31.27
CA ILE A 449 -3.60 6.92 29.94
C ILE A 449 -4.19 5.71 29.20
N LEU A 450 -3.52 4.56 29.23
CA LEU A 450 -4.04 3.33 28.62
C LEU A 450 -5.33 2.86 29.30
N PHE A 451 -5.43 2.96 30.61
CA PHE A 451 -6.63 2.56 31.36
C PHE A 451 -7.82 3.51 31.16
N ALA A 452 -7.56 4.82 31.09
CA ALA A 452 -8.59 5.84 30.95
C ALA A 452 -9.08 6.03 29.50
N ARG A 453 -8.60 5.23 28.55
CA ARG A 453 -8.92 5.40 27.12
C ARG A 453 -10.33 4.91 26.81
N PRO A 454 -11.06 5.60 25.91
CA PRO A 454 -12.31 5.04 25.40
C PRO A 454 -12.02 3.76 24.59
N PRO A 455 -12.91 2.75 24.64
CA PRO A 455 -12.80 1.59 23.74
C PRO A 455 -12.92 2.08 22.30
N LEU A 456 -12.10 1.50 21.42
CA LEU A 456 -12.11 1.87 20.01
C LEU A 456 -13.42 1.40 19.38
N ASP A 457 -14.12 2.28 18.66
CA ASP A 457 -15.40 1.92 18.05
C ASP A 457 -15.18 0.99 16.84
N LEU A 458 -15.28 -0.31 17.10
CA LEU A 458 -15.13 -1.33 16.04
C LEU A 458 -16.28 -1.29 15.03
N LYS A 459 -17.45 -0.71 15.36
CA LYS A 459 -18.51 -0.53 14.37
C LYS A 459 -18.07 0.45 13.31
N MET A 460 -17.39 1.51 13.72
CA MET A 460 -16.85 2.53 12.81
C MET A 460 -15.78 1.96 11.87
N GLN A 461 -14.91 1.09 12.37
CA GLN A 461 -13.88 0.46 11.54
C GLN A 461 -14.45 -0.50 10.50
N GLY A 462 -15.49 -1.26 10.88
CA GLY A 462 -16.15 -2.20 9.98
C GLY A 462 -17.27 -1.60 9.13
N ALA A 463 -17.57 -0.30 9.26
CA ALA A 463 -18.73 0.32 8.62
C ALA A 463 -18.54 0.67 7.13
N GLY A 464 -17.31 0.57 6.62
CA GLY A 464 -17.00 0.91 5.23
C GLY A 464 -16.67 2.40 5.01
N LEU A 465 -15.96 3.04 5.94
CA LEU A 465 -15.69 4.49 5.90
C LEU A 465 -15.01 4.95 4.60
N ALA A 466 -14.10 4.13 4.05
CA ALA A 466 -13.38 4.44 2.83
C ALA A 466 -14.24 4.37 1.56
N SER A 467 -15.42 3.74 1.62
CA SER A 467 -16.37 3.66 0.49
C SER A 467 -17.31 4.85 0.39
N ILE A 468 -17.24 5.80 1.32
CA ILE A 468 -18.14 6.95 1.35
C ILE A 468 -17.68 7.98 0.35
N ASP A 469 -18.56 8.33 -0.58
CA ASP A 469 -18.38 9.53 -1.38
C ASP A 469 -18.57 10.77 -0.50
N ARG A 470 -17.45 11.36 -0.09
CA ARG A 470 -17.44 12.57 0.73
C ARG A 470 -17.83 13.83 -0.05
N SER A 471 -17.85 13.79 -1.38
CA SER A 471 -18.31 14.90 -2.21
C SER A 471 -19.84 14.96 -2.28
N GLU A 472 -20.51 13.81 -2.42
CA GLU A 472 -21.98 13.73 -2.40
C GLU A 472 -22.58 14.06 -1.03
N ASN A 473 -21.84 13.75 0.04
CA ASN A 473 -22.24 14.04 1.41
C ASN A 473 -21.75 15.41 1.91
N ALA A 474 -21.21 16.25 1.03
CA ALA A 474 -20.75 17.59 1.37
C ALA A 474 -21.93 18.43 1.91
N GLY A 475 -21.79 18.91 3.15
CA GLY A 475 -22.81 19.71 3.83
C GLY A 475 -23.73 18.94 4.79
N LEU A 476 -23.69 17.61 4.82
CA LEU A 476 -24.34 16.84 5.89
C LEU A 476 -23.52 16.92 7.18
N PRO A 477 -24.15 17.10 8.36
CA PRO A 477 -23.44 17.03 9.63
C PRO A 477 -22.72 15.69 9.78
N THR A 478 -21.45 15.72 10.21
CA THR A 478 -20.66 14.50 10.42
C THR A 478 -21.37 13.49 11.30
N GLU A 479 -22.06 13.93 12.36
CA GLU A 479 -22.86 13.06 13.23
C GLU A 479 -23.95 12.28 12.48
N GLN A 480 -24.58 12.87 11.45
CA GLN A 480 -25.58 12.17 10.63
C GLN A 480 -24.93 11.10 9.75
N ILE A 481 -23.79 11.39 9.14
CA ILE A 481 -23.03 10.42 8.34
C ILE A 481 -22.60 9.26 9.25
N LEU A 482 -22.05 9.58 10.42
CA LEU A 482 -21.66 8.60 11.43
C LEU A 482 -22.84 7.76 11.89
N LYS A 483 -23.99 8.38 12.15
CA LYS A 483 -25.22 7.67 12.54
C LYS A 483 -25.77 6.82 11.39
N ALA A 484 -25.63 7.21 10.13
CA ALA A 484 -26.03 6.36 8.99
C ALA A 484 -25.10 5.15 8.83
N LEU A 485 -23.79 5.34 9.06
CA LEU A 485 -22.78 4.27 8.98
C LEU A 485 -22.87 3.25 10.11
N SER A 486 -23.10 3.75 11.33
CA SER A 486 -23.18 2.96 12.56
C SER A 486 -24.62 2.52 12.92
N GLY A 487 -25.62 3.02 12.18
CA GLY A 487 -27.01 3.15 12.62
C GLY A 487 -27.87 1.89 12.70
N GLU A 488 -28.98 2.07 13.42
CA GLU A 488 -30.04 1.10 13.80
C GLU A 488 -30.55 0.19 12.66
N ASN A 489 -30.41 0.61 11.40
CA ASN A 489 -30.86 -0.11 10.19
C ASN A 489 -29.76 -0.92 9.50
N SER A 490 -28.57 -1.00 10.09
CA SER A 490 -27.49 -1.84 9.59
C SER A 490 -26.76 -2.58 10.71
N GLU A 491 -26.30 -3.79 10.41
CA GLU A 491 -25.67 -4.67 11.39
C GLU A 491 -24.38 -5.26 10.81
N ILE A 492 -23.28 -5.14 11.54
CA ILE A 492 -22.03 -5.84 11.21
C ILE A 492 -22.14 -7.25 11.78
N VAL A 493 -22.38 -8.22 10.91
CA VAL A 493 -22.60 -9.63 11.26
C VAL A 493 -21.30 -10.45 11.27
N PHE A 494 -20.24 -9.91 10.68
CA PHE A 494 -18.90 -10.48 10.68
C PHE A 494 -17.86 -9.36 10.73
N TYR A 495 -16.79 -9.56 11.50
CA TYR A 495 -15.64 -8.64 11.55
C TYR A 495 -14.38 -9.39 11.95
N ARG A 496 -13.31 -9.22 11.19
CA ARG A 496 -12.02 -9.88 11.42
C ARG A 496 -10.86 -9.04 10.91
N GLU A 497 -9.81 -8.92 11.70
CA GLU A 497 -8.55 -8.30 11.29
C GLU A 497 -7.53 -9.41 11.04
N GLY A 498 -7.18 -9.63 9.77
CA GLY A 498 -6.27 -10.69 9.35
C GLY A 498 -4.95 -10.18 8.77
N PRO A 499 -4.11 -11.12 8.26
CA PRO A 499 -2.81 -10.81 7.69
C PRO A 499 -2.91 -10.05 6.35
N ALA A 500 -3.94 -10.31 5.54
CA ALA A 500 -4.11 -9.63 4.25
C ALA A 500 -4.92 -8.33 4.38
N SER A 501 -6.09 -8.39 5.03
CA SER A 501 -6.96 -7.23 5.17
C SER A 501 -7.82 -7.28 6.44
N THR A 502 -8.48 -6.17 6.74
CA THR A 502 -9.62 -6.17 7.67
C THR A 502 -10.88 -6.46 6.87
N ILE A 503 -11.63 -7.49 7.25
CA ILE A 503 -12.86 -7.90 6.57
C ILE A 503 -14.03 -7.70 7.51
N SER A 504 -15.10 -7.12 6.99
CA SER A 504 -16.40 -7.09 7.65
C SER A 504 -17.53 -7.44 6.69
N VAL A 505 -18.62 -7.97 7.24
CA VAL A 505 -19.88 -8.16 6.52
C VAL A 505 -20.94 -7.31 7.20
N LYS A 506 -21.57 -6.43 6.43
CA LYS A 506 -22.60 -5.51 6.89
C LYS A 506 -23.93 -5.84 6.22
N ARG A 507 -24.99 -6.03 7.00
CA ARG A 507 -26.37 -6.15 6.49
C ARG A 507 -27.06 -4.80 6.59
N ALA A 508 -27.46 -4.24 5.45
CA ALA A 508 -28.25 -3.02 5.35
C ALA A 508 -29.73 -3.39 5.15
N LYS A 509 -30.51 -3.37 6.24
CA LYS A 509 -31.89 -3.88 6.26
C LYS A 509 -32.82 -3.13 5.30
N ASN A 510 -32.72 -1.81 5.23
CA ASN A 510 -33.59 -0.98 4.39
C ASN A 510 -33.28 -1.15 2.89
N ALA A 511 -32.01 -1.29 2.55
CA ALA A 511 -31.57 -1.47 1.16
C ALA A 511 -31.71 -2.93 0.70
N ASN A 512 -32.02 -3.86 1.59
CA ASN A 512 -32.01 -5.30 1.34
C ASN A 512 -30.64 -5.78 0.83
N LEU A 513 -29.53 -5.26 1.34
CA LEU A 513 -28.17 -5.59 0.87
C LEU A 513 -27.32 -6.19 1.98
N THR A 514 -26.59 -7.25 1.65
CA THR A 514 -25.45 -7.75 2.42
C THR A 514 -24.19 -7.30 1.69
N LEU A 515 -23.32 -6.57 2.38
CA LEU A 515 -22.11 -5.94 1.85
C LEU A 515 -20.88 -6.68 2.37
N LEU A 516 -19.98 -7.08 1.47
CA LEU A 516 -18.62 -7.47 1.80
C LEU A 516 -17.76 -6.22 1.83
N ILE A 517 -17.08 -5.98 2.95
CA ILE A 517 -16.21 -4.82 3.12
C ILE A 517 -14.80 -5.30 3.42
N ARG A 518 -13.83 -4.79 2.66
CA ARG A 518 -12.40 -5.06 2.81
C ARG A 518 -11.67 -3.75 3.02
N ASN A 519 -10.89 -3.62 4.10
CA ASN A 519 -10.10 -2.42 4.39
C ASN A 519 -10.95 -1.13 4.33
N GLY A 520 -12.18 -1.18 4.84
CA GLY A 520 -13.12 -0.05 4.80
C GLY A 520 -13.75 0.24 3.43
N LYS A 521 -13.46 -0.54 2.38
CA LYS A 521 -14.04 -0.41 1.04
C LYS A 521 -15.06 -1.53 0.79
N VAL A 522 -16.17 -1.22 0.14
CA VAL A 522 -17.16 -2.22 -0.27
C VAL A 522 -16.66 -2.95 -1.52
N GLU A 523 -16.58 -4.28 -1.45
CA GLU A 523 -16.08 -5.15 -2.55
C GLU A 523 -17.21 -5.90 -3.27
N ALA A 524 -18.33 -6.14 -2.59
CA ALA A 524 -19.50 -6.80 -3.17
C ALA A 524 -20.78 -6.44 -2.41
N GLN A 525 -21.90 -6.35 -3.12
CA GLN A 525 -23.23 -6.07 -2.58
C GLN A 525 -24.24 -7.06 -3.17
N ILE A 526 -24.78 -7.95 -2.35
CA ILE A 526 -25.74 -8.99 -2.78
C ILE A 526 -27.05 -8.83 -2.01
N PRO A 527 -28.22 -9.16 -2.59
CA PRO A 527 -29.49 -9.04 -1.89
C PRO A 527 -29.50 -9.95 -0.65
N THR A 528 -29.99 -9.43 0.47
CA THR A 528 -30.12 -10.25 1.69
C THR A 528 -31.28 -11.22 1.55
N ASP A 529 -32.40 -10.72 1.03
CA ASP A 529 -33.57 -11.48 0.62
C ASP A 529 -33.68 -11.43 -0.90
N MET A 530 -33.46 -12.57 -1.55
CA MET A 530 -33.51 -12.72 -3.01
C MET A 530 -34.91 -12.50 -3.60
N THR A 531 -35.96 -12.43 -2.77
CA THR A 531 -37.34 -12.22 -3.21
C THR A 531 -37.74 -10.74 -3.30
N ARG A 532 -36.91 -9.84 -2.75
CA ARG A 532 -37.18 -8.41 -2.69
C ARG A 532 -36.23 -7.62 -3.58
N PRO A 533 -36.67 -6.49 -4.18
CA PRO A 533 -35.79 -5.62 -4.92
C PRO A 533 -34.62 -5.13 -4.05
N ALA A 534 -33.43 -5.10 -4.62
CA ALA A 534 -32.22 -4.58 -4.00
C ALA A 534 -31.47 -3.71 -5.03
N PRO A 535 -31.86 -2.43 -5.18
CA PRO A 535 -31.17 -1.50 -6.07
C PRO A 535 -29.69 -1.37 -5.70
N GLY A 536 -28.81 -1.33 -6.71
CA GLY A 536 -27.35 -1.28 -6.51
C GLY A 536 -26.69 -2.62 -6.18
N SER A 537 -27.44 -3.73 -6.29
CA SER A 537 -26.92 -5.09 -6.14
C SER A 537 -26.06 -5.53 -7.33
N ASP A 538 -24.95 -6.20 -7.04
CA ASP A 538 -24.05 -6.80 -8.02
C ASP A 538 -24.53 -8.17 -8.53
N LEU A 539 -25.67 -8.67 -8.05
CA LEU A 539 -26.16 -10.03 -8.34
C LEU A 539 -26.23 -10.32 -9.84
N ALA A 540 -26.74 -9.37 -10.65
CA ALA A 540 -26.84 -9.52 -12.09
C ALA A 540 -25.45 -9.64 -12.74
N THR A 541 -24.53 -8.75 -12.37
CA THR A 541 -23.15 -8.74 -12.87
C THR A 541 -22.42 -10.03 -12.50
N HIS A 542 -22.45 -10.45 -11.22
CA HIS A 542 -21.75 -11.64 -10.75
C HIS A 542 -22.30 -12.95 -11.34
N THR A 543 -23.62 -13.05 -11.48
CA THR A 543 -24.26 -14.21 -12.12
C THR A 543 -23.89 -14.27 -13.61
N LEU A 544 -23.97 -13.13 -14.31
CA LEU A 544 -23.62 -13.05 -15.73
C LEU A 544 -22.15 -13.38 -15.97
N LEU A 545 -21.26 -12.90 -15.10
CA LEU A 545 -19.82 -13.15 -15.16
C LEU A 545 -19.48 -14.64 -15.05
N GLY A 546 -20.18 -15.39 -14.19
CA GLY A 546 -20.02 -16.83 -14.06
C GLY A 546 -20.62 -17.63 -15.21
N PHE A 547 -21.67 -17.11 -15.84
CA PHE A 547 -22.41 -17.80 -16.90
C PHE A 547 -21.87 -17.56 -18.32
N LEU A 548 -21.41 -16.34 -18.63
CA LEU A 548 -20.92 -15.95 -19.97
C LEU A 548 -19.96 -16.96 -20.63
N PRO A 549 -18.98 -17.56 -19.92
CA PRO A 549 -18.10 -18.55 -20.52
C PRO A 549 -18.83 -19.74 -21.16
N TYR A 550 -19.94 -20.19 -20.57
CA TYR A 550 -20.73 -21.32 -21.09
C TYR A 550 -21.24 -21.06 -22.50
N LEU A 551 -21.51 -19.81 -22.88
CA LEU A 551 -21.99 -19.50 -24.22
C LEU A 551 -20.91 -19.60 -25.30
N TYR A 552 -19.63 -19.51 -24.93
CA TYR A 552 -18.53 -19.38 -25.89
C TYR A 552 -17.62 -20.61 -25.97
N THR A 553 -17.71 -21.54 -25.01
CA THR A 553 -16.91 -22.78 -25.03
C THR A 553 -17.69 -24.01 -24.61
N LYS A 554 -17.21 -25.18 -25.03
CA LYS A 554 -17.73 -26.48 -24.59
C LYS A 554 -17.32 -26.71 -23.15
N THR A 555 -18.29 -26.76 -22.23
CA THR A 555 -18.00 -26.96 -20.81
C THR A 555 -17.74 -28.40 -20.41
N GLN A 556 -18.14 -29.39 -21.23
CA GLN A 556 -17.87 -30.81 -20.98
C GLN A 556 -16.36 -31.08 -20.83
N GLY A 557 -15.93 -31.50 -19.64
CA GLY A 557 -14.53 -31.79 -19.34
C GLY A 557 -13.66 -30.56 -19.05
N SER A 558 -14.25 -29.35 -19.04
CA SER A 558 -13.49 -28.10 -18.93
C SER A 558 -12.91 -27.85 -17.54
N ASN A 559 -11.74 -27.23 -17.50
CA ASN A 559 -11.09 -26.73 -16.29
C ASN A 559 -11.27 -25.21 -16.19
N ALA A 560 -11.89 -24.76 -15.10
CA ALA A 560 -12.13 -23.34 -14.85
C ALA A 560 -11.22 -22.77 -13.74
N LEU A 561 -10.83 -21.52 -13.93
CA LEU A 561 -10.17 -20.67 -12.94
C LEU A 561 -11.03 -19.43 -12.70
N LEU A 562 -11.35 -19.17 -11.43
CA LEU A 562 -11.93 -17.92 -10.95
C LEU A 562 -10.84 -17.16 -10.17
N ILE A 563 -10.57 -15.92 -10.56
CA ILE A 563 -9.66 -14.98 -9.89
C ILE A 563 -10.52 -13.95 -9.16
N GLY A 564 -10.39 -13.88 -7.83
CA GLY A 564 -11.26 -13.11 -6.95
C GLY A 564 -12.52 -13.90 -6.59
N TYR A 565 -12.71 -14.19 -5.29
CA TYR A 565 -13.89 -14.91 -4.81
C TYR A 565 -15.06 -13.97 -4.51
N GLY A 566 -14.76 -12.80 -3.94
CA GLY A 566 -15.76 -11.80 -3.56
C GLY A 566 -16.87 -12.38 -2.68
N SER A 567 -18.13 -12.16 -3.04
CA SER A 567 -19.29 -12.73 -2.33
C SER A 567 -19.49 -14.24 -2.52
N GLY A 568 -18.73 -14.89 -3.42
CA GLY A 568 -18.95 -16.27 -3.82
C GLY A 568 -20.02 -16.47 -4.90
N THR A 569 -20.78 -15.42 -5.26
CA THR A 569 -21.88 -15.48 -6.26
C THR A 569 -21.41 -16.00 -7.62
N THR A 570 -20.34 -15.43 -8.17
CA THR A 570 -19.74 -15.88 -9.44
C THR A 570 -19.31 -17.35 -9.35
N CYS A 571 -18.66 -17.73 -8.25
CA CYS A 571 -18.19 -19.10 -8.02
C CYS A 571 -19.37 -20.09 -7.96
N ASN A 572 -20.46 -19.72 -7.30
CA ASN A 572 -21.66 -20.53 -7.20
C ASN A 572 -22.31 -20.75 -8.57
N THR A 573 -22.45 -19.71 -9.40
CA THR A 573 -22.97 -19.86 -10.76
C THR A 573 -22.05 -20.75 -11.62
N MET A 574 -20.73 -20.56 -11.54
CA MET A 574 -19.77 -21.41 -12.26
C MET A 574 -19.82 -22.89 -11.83
N SER A 575 -20.03 -23.16 -10.54
CA SER A 575 -20.08 -24.52 -9.99
C SER A 575 -21.25 -25.37 -10.51
N ARG A 576 -22.23 -24.73 -11.17
CA ARG A 576 -23.44 -25.32 -11.74
C ARG A 576 -23.41 -25.38 -13.27
N LEU A 577 -22.26 -25.04 -13.88
CA LEU A 577 -22.13 -25.13 -15.33
C LEU A 577 -22.09 -26.60 -15.77
N PRO A 578 -22.98 -27.02 -16.69
CA PRO A 578 -23.08 -28.41 -17.10
C PRO A 578 -21.75 -28.96 -17.63
N GLY A 579 -21.34 -30.13 -17.13
CA GLY A 579 -20.17 -30.84 -17.65
C GLY A 579 -18.80 -30.28 -17.23
N LEU A 580 -18.75 -29.24 -16.40
CA LEU A 580 -17.49 -28.70 -15.88
C LEU A 580 -16.71 -29.78 -15.10
N ALA A 581 -15.41 -29.94 -15.33
CA ALA A 581 -14.60 -30.96 -14.66
C ALA A 581 -13.94 -30.48 -13.37
N SER A 582 -13.47 -29.22 -13.36
CA SER A 582 -12.90 -28.63 -12.15
C SER A 582 -13.07 -27.12 -12.11
N LEU A 583 -13.23 -26.58 -10.90
CA LEU A 583 -13.29 -25.15 -10.63
C LEU A 583 -12.27 -24.80 -9.54
N THR A 584 -11.30 -23.94 -9.85
CA THR A 584 -10.36 -23.39 -8.87
C THR A 584 -10.71 -21.93 -8.63
N ALA A 585 -10.98 -21.54 -7.39
CA ALA A 585 -11.20 -20.15 -7.01
C ALA A 585 -10.01 -19.63 -6.20
N VAL A 586 -9.35 -18.59 -6.71
CA VAL A 586 -8.15 -17.99 -6.12
C VAL A 586 -8.53 -16.63 -5.54
N ASP A 587 -8.29 -16.43 -4.24
CA ASP A 587 -8.41 -15.12 -3.60
C ASP A 587 -7.16 -14.87 -2.73
N ILE A 588 -6.75 -13.61 -2.65
CA ILE A 588 -5.58 -13.21 -1.87
C ILE A 588 -5.83 -13.24 -0.37
N ASP A 589 -7.10 -13.10 0.06
CA ASP A 589 -7.45 -13.06 1.47
C ASP A 589 -8.26 -14.30 1.90
N PRO A 590 -7.74 -15.10 2.85
CA PRO A 590 -8.46 -16.27 3.34
C PRO A 590 -9.82 -15.96 3.96
N GLY A 591 -10.03 -14.74 4.49
CA GLY A 591 -11.29 -14.40 5.16
C GLY A 591 -12.46 -14.19 4.25
N VAL A 592 -12.21 -13.90 2.96
CA VAL A 592 -13.29 -13.84 1.99
C VAL A 592 -13.99 -15.20 1.90
N PHE A 593 -13.23 -16.31 1.96
CA PHE A 593 -13.80 -17.65 1.99
C PHE A 593 -14.59 -17.97 3.26
N GLU A 594 -14.27 -17.33 4.39
CA GLU A 594 -15.02 -17.47 5.65
C GLU A 594 -16.35 -16.71 5.63
N THR A 595 -16.45 -15.66 4.80
CA THR A 595 -17.68 -14.88 4.66
C THR A 595 -18.75 -15.50 3.75
N ASP A 596 -18.42 -16.61 3.08
CA ASP A 596 -19.27 -17.32 2.11
C ASP A 596 -20.70 -17.58 2.60
N SER A 597 -20.85 -18.01 3.85
CA SER A 597 -22.15 -18.35 4.45
C SER A 597 -23.08 -17.15 4.67
N PHE A 598 -22.57 -15.92 4.58
CA PHE A 598 -23.39 -14.72 4.72
C PHE A 598 -24.07 -14.28 3.41
N PHE A 599 -23.54 -14.73 2.26
CA PHE A 599 -24.03 -14.34 0.93
C PHE A 599 -24.86 -15.43 0.25
N HIS A 600 -24.70 -16.68 0.69
CA HIS A 600 -25.46 -17.82 0.20
C HIS A 600 -26.40 -18.30 1.31
N SER A 601 -27.72 -18.11 1.13
CA SER A 601 -28.69 -18.61 2.09
C SER A 601 -28.63 -20.14 2.16
N THR A 602 -28.88 -20.69 3.35
CA THR A 602 -29.03 -22.12 3.62
C THR A 602 -30.24 -22.77 2.94
N ASP A 603 -30.95 -22.05 2.06
CA ASP A 603 -32.02 -22.60 1.22
C ASP A 603 -31.40 -23.52 0.15
N SER A 604 -31.13 -24.75 0.57
CA SER A 604 -31.34 -26.06 -0.11
C SER A 604 -30.98 -26.19 -1.60
N SER A 605 -30.17 -25.29 -2.16
CA SER A 605 -29.55 -25.41 -3.48
C SER A 605 -28.01 -25.49 -3.38
N SER A 606 -27.44 -25.36 -2.18
CA SER A 606 -26.03 -25.68 -1.91
C SER A 606 -25.74 -27.18 -2.03
N SER A 607 -26.76 -28.04 -2.09
CA SER A 607 -26.65 -29.47 -2.38
C SER A 607 -26.62 -29.83 -3.87
N ASN A 608 -26.80 -28.86 -4.78
CA ASN A 608 -26.84 -29.05 -6.24
C ASN A 608 -25.64 -28.38 -6.95
N GLN A 609 -24.45 -28.40 -6.34
CA GLN A 609 -23.23 -28.05 -7.07
C GLN A 609 -22.77 -29.25 -7.88
N ASP A 610 -22.70 -29.11 -9.21
CA ASP A 610 -22.13 -30.15 -10.08
C ASP A 610 -20.62 -30.32 -9.82
N VAL A 611 -19.94 -29.23 -9.44
CA VAL A 611 -18.51 -29.21 -9.13
C VAL A 611 -18.23 -28.45 -7.85
N LYS A 612 -17.57 -29.11 -6.88
CA LYS A 612 -17.10 -28.44 -5.66
C LYS A 612 -15.88 -27.56 -5.97
N PRO A 613 -15.92 -26.24 -5.72
CA PRO A 613 -14.79 -25.36 -6.00
C PRO A 613 -13.61 -25.63 -5.07
N LYS A 614 -12.41 -25.72 -5.65
CA LYS A 614 -11.14 -25.72 -4.91
C LYS A 614 -10.77 -24.28 -4.57
N LYS A 615 -10.97 -23.88 -3.32
CA LYS A 615 -10.57 -22.57 -2.76
C LYS A 615 -9.06 -22.56 -2.54
N VAL A 616 -8.36 -21.56 -3.09
CA VAL A 616 -6.90 -21.39 -3.01
C VAL A 616 -6.61 -19.98 -2.50
N VAL A 617 -5.84 -19.89 -1.41
CA VAL A 617 -5.38 -18.61 -0.86
C VAL A 617 -4.06 -18.26 -1.52
N ALA A 618 -4.08 -17.36 -2.50
CA ALA A 618 -2.88 -16.93 -3.22
C ALA A 618 -3.13 -15.59 -3.93
N ASP A 619 -2.03 -14.87 -4.19
CA ASP A 619 -2.05 -13.81 -5.19
C ASP A 619 -2.30 -14.43 -6.58
N ALA A 620 -3.24 -13.85 -7.33
CA ALA A 620 -3.69 -14.41 -8.61
C ALA A 620 -2.59 -14.41 -9.68
N ARG A 621 -1.78 -13.34 -9.74
CA ARG A 621 -0.70 -13.23 -10.71
C ARG A 621 0.42 -14.21 -10.39
N GLN A 622 0.79 -14.32 -9.12
CA GLN A 622 1.75 -15.32 -8.64
C GLN A 622 1.27 -16.76 -8.89
N HIS A 623 -0.02 -17.04 -8.67
CA HIS A 623 -0.62 -18.35 -8.97
C HIS A 623 -0.49 -18.72 -10.45
N LEU A 624 -0.72 -17.75 -11.35
CA LEU A 624 -0.55 -17.94 -12.80
C LEU A 624 0.93 -18.10 -13.21
N LEU A 625 1.85 -17.38 -12.57
CA LEU A 625 3.29 -17.48 -12.86
C LEU A 625 3.88 -18.82 -12.38
N SER A 626 3.45 -19.30 -11.21
CA SER A 626 3.98 -20.52 -10.59
C SER A 626 3.47 -21.83 -11.22
N SER A 627 2.44 -21.77 -12.06
CA SER A 627 1.84 -22.95 -12.70
C SER A 627 1.79 -22.82 -14.21
N LYS A 628 2.13 -23.92 -14.92
CA LYS A 628 1.94 -24.03 -16.38
C LYS A 628 0.57 -24.63 -16.75
N LYS A 629 -0.31 -24.88 -15.77
CA LYS A 629 -1.65 -25.41 -16.01
C LYS A 629 -2.42 -24.49 -16.95
N LYS A 630 -3.07 -25.10 -17.95
CA LYS A 630 -3.99 -24.40 -18.86
C LYS A 630 -5.42 -24.54 -18.37
N TYR A 631 -6.23 -23.53 -18.66
CA TYR A 631 -7.65 -23.47 -18.32
C TYR A 631 -8.48 -23.21 -19.58
N ASP A 632 -9.61 -23.90 -19.68
CA ASP A 632 -10.58 -23.71 -20.76
C ASP A 632 -11.44 -22.47 -20.50
N ILE A 633 -11.63 -22.14 -19.21
CA ILE A 633 -12.37 -20.98 -18.74
C ILE A 633 -11.52 -20.23 -17.71
N ILE A 634 -11.33 -18.94 -17.92
CA ILE A 634 -10.85 -18.04 -16.88
C ILE A 634 -11.88 -16.94 -16.67
N VAL A 635 -12.26 -16.70 -15.42
CA VAL A 635 -13.04 -15.55 -14.99
C VAL A 635 -12.16 -14.71 -14.08
N SER A 636 -11.88 -13.47 -14.48
CA SER A 636 -11.06 -12.53 -13.73
C SER A 636 -11.92 -11.42 -13.13
N GLN A 637 -12.05 -11.46 -11.80
CA GLN A 637 -12.85 -10.57 -10.98
C GLN A 637 -12.02 -9.96 -9.83
N PRO A 638 -10.90 -9.28 -10.11
CA PRO A 638 -10.15 -8.57 -9.06
C PRO A 638 -10.88 -7.29 -8.60
N SER A 639 -10.44 -6.71 -7.49
CA SER A 639 -10.80 -5.34 -7.09
C SER A 639 -10.37 -4.33 -8.16
N GLU A 640 -10.78 -3.08 -8.00
CA GLU A 640 -10.74 -2.05 -9.04
C GLU A 640 -9.31 -1.65 -9.46
N PRO A 641 -9.11 -1.17 -10.71
CA PRO A 641 -7.78 -0.91 -11.25
C PRO A 641 -6.99 0.22 -10.56
N TRP A 642 -7.62 1.01 -9.68
CA TRP A 642 -6.97 2.04 -8.88
C TRP A 642 -6.61 1.63 -7.45
N VAL A 643 -6.97 0.41 -7.05
CA VAL A 643 -6.57 -0.15 -5.76
C VAL A 643 -5.13 -0.63 -5.86
N ALA A 644 -4.30 -0.20 -4.91
CA ALA A 644 -2.89 -0.57 -4.85
C ALA A 644 -2.74 -2.10 -4.79
N GLY A 645 -1.95 -2.67 -5.71
CA GLY A 645 -1.77 -4.11 -5.87
C GLY A 645 -2.78 -4.78 -6.80
N ALA A 646 -4.05 -4.35 -6.84
CA ALA A 646 -5.03 -4.86 -7.79
C ALA A 646 -4.80 -4.32 -9.22
N GLY A 647 -4.25 -3.11 -9.34
CA GLY A 647 -3.87 -2.50 -10.63
C GLY A 647 -2.93 -3.36 -11.48
N ASP A 648 -2.12 -4.22 -10.85
CA ASP A 648 -1.24 -5.19 -11.52
C ASP A 648 -2.01 -6.29 -12.29
N LEU A 649 -3.33 -6.40 -12.07
CA LEU A 649 -4.25 -7.32 -12.75
C LEU A 649 -5.03 -6.66 -13.90
N PHE A 650 -4.60 -5.47 -14.33
CA PHE A 650 -5.17 -4.76 -15.49
C PHE A 650 -4.10 -4.30 -16.49
N SER A 651 -2.87 -4.80 -16.38
CA SER A 651 -1.79 -4.47 -17.31
C SER A 651 -1.81 -5.34 -18.56
N LYS A 652 -1.19 -4.84 -19.63
CA LYS A 652 -0.94 -5.60 -20.85
C LYS A 652 -0.27 -6.93 -20.56
N GLU A 653 0.80 -6.91 -19.75
CA GLU A 653 1.58 -8.10 -19.40
C GLU A 653 0.75 -9.13 -18.62
N TYR A 654 -0.18 -8.69 -17.77
CA TYR A 654 -1.11 -9.58 -17.09
C TYR A 654 -2.11 -10.22 -18.07
N PHE A 655 -2.67 -9.46 -19.01
CA PHE A 655 -3.57 -10.03 -20.01
C PHE A 655 -2.85 -11.00 -20.96
N GLU A 656 -1.60 -10.72 -21.33
CA GLU A 656 -0.74 -11.68 -22.04
C GLU A 656 -0.48 -12.94 -21.20
N LEU A 657 -0.27 -12.80 -19.88
CA LEU A 657 -0.14 -13.94 -18.97
C LEU A 657 -1.43 -14.79 -18.94
N LEU A 658 -2.60 -14.16 -18.84
CA LEU A 658 -3.90 -14.86 -18.93
C LEU A 658 -4.04 -15.61 -20.25
N GLN A 659 -3.76 -14.95 -21.38
CA GLN A 659 -3.79 -15.57 -22.71
C GLN A 659 -2.84 -16.77 -22.80
N SER A 660 -1.66 -16.67 -22.17
CA SER A 660 -0.70 -17.77 -22.07
C SER A 660 -1.20 -18.92 -21.22
N ARG A 661 -2.14 -18.72 -20.28
CA ARG A 661 -2.70 -19.77 -19.42
C ARG A 661 -4.07 -20.29 -19.89
N LEU A 662 -4.65 -19.71 -20.93
CA LEU A 662 -5.81 -20.28 -21.62
C LEU A 662 -5.41 -21.46 -22.53
N ALA A 663 -6.23 -22.51 -22.52
CA ALA A 663 -6.23 -23.57 -23.53
C ALA A 663 -6.61 -22.99 -24.90
N ASP A 664 -6.40 -23.75 -25.98
CA ASP A 664 -6.80 -23.33 -27.31
C ASP A 664 -8.34 -23.21 -27.37
N GLN A 665 -8.83 -22.11 -27.94
CA GLN A 665 -10.25 -21.72 -27.88
C GLN A 665 -10.82 -21.54 -26.46
N GLY A 666 -9.96 -21.39 -25.44
CA GLY A 666 -10.38 -21.05 -24.09
C GLY A 666 -10.98 -19.64 -24.00
N VAL A 667 -11.86 -19.42 -23.03
CA VAL A 667 -12.61 -18.17 -22.85
C VAL A 667 -12.13 -17.42 -21.62
N ILE A 668 -11.98 -16.10 -21.76
CA ILE A 668 -11.76 -15.17 -20.65
C ILE A 668 -13.00 -14.27 -20.49
N CYS A 669 -13.44 -14.11 -19.24
CA CYS A 669 -14.35 -13.03 -18.84
C CYS A 669 -13.62 -12.14 -17.84
N GLN A 670 -13.48 -10.85 -18.15
CA GLN A 670 -12.85 -9.85 -17.29
C GLN A 670 -13.91 -8.88 -16.79
N TRP A 671 -14.05 -8.78 -15.47
CA TRP A 671 -14.87 -7.76 -14.82
C TRP A 671 -14.17 -6.40 -14.86
N LEU A 672 -14.91 -5.34 -15.16
CA LEU A 672 -14.39 -3.98 -15.13
C LEU A 672 -15.45 -2.99 -14.62
N GLN A 673 -15.12 -2.27 -13.55
CA GLN A 673 -15.98 -1.28 -12.91
C GLN A 673 -15.95 0.04 -13.68
N LEU A 674 -17.11 0.67 -13.90
CA LEU A 674 -17.21 1.99 -14.56
C LEU A 674 -17.26 3.14 -13.55
N TYR A 675 -17.75 2.89 -12.34
CA TYR A 675 -17.78 3.91 -11.29
C TYR A 675 -16.36 4.39 -10.99
N GLY A 676 -16.16 5.71 -10.91
CA GLY A 676 -14.84 6.30 -10.69
C GLY A 676 -13.90 6.27 -11.91
N LEU A 677 -14.29 5.67 -13.05
CA LEU A 677 -13.54 5.77 -14.31
C LEU A 677 -13.92 7.03 -15.10
N ASP A 678 -12.91 7.69 -15.66
CA ASP A 678 -13.11 8.66 -16.73
C ASP A 678 -13.00 7.98 -18.11
N ARG A 679 -13.45 8.72 -19.14
CA ARG A 679 -13.43 8.27 -20.54
C ARG A 679 -12.04 7.84 -21.01
N GLU A 680 -11.01 8.60 -20.65
CA GLU A 680 -9.64 8.36 -21.10
C GLU A 680 -9.11 7.04 -20.51
N SER A 681 -9.29 6.85 -19.20
CA SER A 681 -8.87 5.65 -18.49
C SER A 681 -9.62 4.41 -18.94
N LEU A 682 -10.94 4.52 -19.18
CA LEU A 682 -11.72 3.44 -19.80
C LEU A 682 -11.15 3.09 -21.18
N THR A 683 -10.86 4.09 -22.01
CA THR A 683 -10.30 3.88 -23.36
C THR A 683 -8.94 3.18 -23.29
N VAL A 684 -8.07 3.56 -22.34
CA VAL A 684 -6.79 2.89 -22.08
C VAL A 684 -7.00 1.42 -21.66
N LEU A 685 -7.92 1.14 -20.73
CA LEU A 685 -8.20 -0.23 -20.26
C LEU A 685 -8.74 -1.11 -21.38
N LEU A 686 -9.69 -0.60 -22.17
CA LEU A 686 -10.24 -1.29 -23.34
C LEU A 686 -9.15 -1.56 -24.39
N ALA A 687 -8.29 -0.57 -24.69
CA ALA A 687 -7.17 -0.74 -25.61
C ALA A 687 -6.16 -1.78 -25.10
N THR A 688 -5.90 -1.78 -23.79
CA THR A 688 -4.98 -2.73 -23.13
C THR A 688 -5.51 -4.15 -23.23
N PHE A 689 -6.79 -4.38 -22.91
CA PHE A 689 -7.42 -5.70 -23.04
C PHE A 689 -7.45 -6.16 -24.50
N HIS A 690 -7.87 -5.28 -25.42
CA HIS A 690 -7.91 -5.58 -26.86
C HIS A 690 -6.52 -5.93 -27.42
N SER A 691 -5.44 -5.36 -26.89
CA SER A 691 -4.07 -5.70 -27.34
C SER A 691 -3.69 -7.16 -27.10
N ALA A 692 -4.25 -7.80 -26.06
CA ALA A 692 -4.09 -9.23 -25.80
C ALA A 692 -5.24 -10.07 -26.38
N PHE A 693 -6.43 -9.50 -26.52
CA PHE A 693 -7.64 -10.18 -26.99
C PHE A 693 -8.39 -9.35 -28.05
N PRO A 694 -7.95 -9.37 -29.32
CA PRO A 694 -8.56 -8.54 -30.38
C PRO A 694 -10.04 -8.85 -30.66
N GLY A 695 -10.50 -10.08 -30.41
CA GLY A 695 -11.88 -10.51 -30.64
C GLY A 695 -12.84 -10.30 -29.47
N ALA A 696 -12.52 -9.40 -28.55
CA ALA A 696 -13.29 -9.20 -27.33
C ALA A 696 -14.62 -8.44 -27.56
N CYS A 697 -15.69 -8.87 -26.87
CA CYS A 697 -16.98 -8.18 -26.83
C CYS A 697 -17.24 -7.60 -25.44
N ILE A 698 -18.12 -6.59 -25.36
CA ILE A 698 -18.56 -6.01 -24.08
C ILE A 698 -19.99 -6.41 -23.77
N TYR A 699 -20.20 -6.92 -22.56
CA TYR A 699 -21.50 -7.17 -21.95
C TYR A 699 -21.73 -6.20 -20.80
N ARG A 700 -22.97 -5.78 -20.61
CA ARG A 700 -23.38 -4.93 -19.50
C ARG A 700 -24.79 -5.28 -19.05
N PRO A 701 -24.98 -5.74 -17.80
CA PRO A 701 -26.32 -5.90 -17.24
C PRO A 701 -27.05 -4.55 -17.20
N VAL A 702 -28.38 -4.59 -17.31
CA VAL A 702 -29.21 -3.38 -17.29
C VAL A 702 -29.01 -2.62 -15.97
N ASN A 703 -28.69 -1.33 -16.05
CA ASN A 703 -28.41 -0.45 -14.91
C ASN A 703 -27.21 -0.85 -14.03
N ALA A 704 -26.29 -1.68 -14.54
CA ALA A 704 -25.05 -2.01 -13.83
C ALA A 704 -24.02 -0.88 -13.93
N GLY A 705 -23.27 -0.67 -12.84
CA GLY A 705 -22.12 0.25 -12.78
C GLY A 705 -20.84 -0.37 -13.33
N GLU A 706 -20.92 -1.54 -13.95
CA GLU A 706 -19.78 -2.34 -14.41
C GLU A 706 -20.05 -2.93 -15.80
N ILE A 707 -18.98 -3.35 -16.46
CA ILE A 707 -19.01 -4.11 -17.72
C ILE A 707 -18.23 -5.41 -17.59
N ILE A 708 -18.50 -6.32 -18.52
CA ILE A 708 -17.82 -7.61 -18.64
C ILE A 708 -17.22 -7.71 -20.04
N LEU A 709 -15.90 -7.86 -20.10
CA LEU A 709 -15.17 -8.08 -21.34
C LEU A 709 -15.04 -9.58 -21.57
N VAL A 710 -15.47 -10.07 -22.73
CA VAL A 710 -15.45 -11.50 -23.06
C VAL A 710 -14.67 -11.73 -24.32
N ALA A 711 -13.71 -12.66 -24.28
CA ALA A 711 -12.94 -13.03 -25.47
C ALA A 711 -12.65 -14.53 -25.52
N VAL A 712 -12.52 -15.05 -26.74
CA VAL A 712 -12.08 -16.42 -27.00
C VAL A 712 -10.67 -16.39 -27.57
N LYS A 713 -9.76 -17.17 -27.01
CA LYS A 713 -8.35 -17.19 -27.44
C LYS A 713 -8.23 -17.60 -28.91
N GLY A 714 -7.55 -16.76 -29.69
CA GLY A 714 -7.24 -17.02 -31.10
C GLY A 714 -8.43 -16.86 -32.05
N ILE A 715 -9.55 -16.30 -31.59
CA ILE A 715 -10.75 -16.07 -32.40
C ILE A 715 -11.08 -14.58 -32.42
N GLU A 716 -11.15 -13.99 -33.61
CA GLU A 716 -11.48 -12.56 -33.80
C GLU A 716 -12.97 -12.25 -33.62
N LYS A 717 -13.85 -13.25 -33.78
CA LYS A 717 -15.28 -13.14 -33.54
C LYS A 717 -15.82 -14.46 -32.96
N GLY A 718 -16.01 -14.50 -31.65
CA GLY A 718 -16.60 -15.66 -30.99
C GLY A 718 -18.06 -15.87 -31.42
N ASN A 719 -18.40 -17.06 -31.88
CA ASN A 719 -19.79 -17.46 -32.08
C ASN A 719 -20.35 -18.07 -30.78
N ILE A 720 -21.64 -17.87 -30.53
CA ILE A 720 -22.33 -18.53 -29.42
C ILE A 720 -22.37 -20.03 -29.74
N ALA A 721 -21.71 -20.83 -28.92
CA ALA A 721 -21.57 -22.27 -29.06
C ALA A 721 -22.69 -23.04 -28.34
N ASN A 722 -23.21 -22.49 -27.25
CA ASN A 722 -24.27 -23.10 -26.45
C ASN A 722 -25.41 -22.10 -26.21
N LEU A 723 -26.64 -22.59 -26.19
CA LEU A 723 -27.82 -21.85 -25.73
C LEU A 723 -28.17 -22.29 -24.31
N PRO A 724 -28.76 -21.41 -23.48
CA PRO A 724 -29.14 -21.77 -22.10
C PRO A 724 -30.10 -22.97 -22.08
N SER A 725 -29.78 -23.99 -21.28
CA SER A 725 -30.70 -25.10 -20.99
C SER A 725 -31.74 -24.68 -19.93
N ARG A 726 -32.87 -25.39 -19.82
CA ARG A 726 -33.90 -25.13 -18.80
C ARG A 726 -33.37 -25.25 -17.36
N ASP A 727 -32.32 -26.04 -17.14
CA ASP A 727 -31.80 -26.37 -15.80
C ASP A 727 -31.07 -25.20 -15.12
N LEU A 728 -30.45 -24.30 -15.90
CA LEU A 728 -29.86 -23.04 -15.41
C LEU A 728 -30.88 -21.89 -15.29
N GLY A 729 -32.12 -22.16 -15.68
CA GLY A 729 -33.16 -21.14 -15.89
C GLY A 729 -33.52 -20.35 -14.65
N ALA A 730 -33.40 -20.91 -13.43
CA ALA A 730 -33.84 -20.23 -12.22
C ALA A 730 -32.95 -19.04 -11.81
N GLU A 731 -31.62 -19.13 -11.95
CA GLU A 731 -30.70 -18.02 -11.64
C GLU A 731 -30.76 -16.94 -12.72
N LEU A 732 -30.77 -17.35 -13.99
CA LEU A 732 -30.88 -16.43 -15.13
C LEU A 732 -32.22 -15.69 -15.12
N TYR A 733 -33.32 -16.38 -14.83
CA TYR A 733 -34.65 -15.76 -14.69
C TYR A 733 -34.70 -14.73 -13.55
N ARG A 734 -34.02 -14.99 -12.42
CA ARG A 734 -33.96 -14.05 -11.28
C ARG A 734 -33.26 -12.74 -11.63
N ILE A 735 -32.30 -12.77 -12.54
CA ILE A 735 -31.62 -11.56 -13.03
C ILE A 735 -32.28 -10.98 -14.28
N GLY A 736 -33.47 -11.46 -14.64
CA GLY A 736 -34.27 -10.95 -15.75
C GLY A 736 -33.86 -11.44 -17.14
N LEU A 737 -33.05 -12.50 -17.23
CA LEU A 737 -32.65 -13.12 -18.50
C LEU A 737 -33.49 -14.38 -18.74
N GLN A 738 -34.46 -14.30 -19.65
CA GLN A 738 -35.43 -15.38 -19.88
C GLN A 738 -35.10 -16.20 -21.14
N ASP A 739 -34.44 -15.59 -22.12
CA ASP A 739 -34.05 -16.23 -23.37
C ASP A 739 -32.72 -15.70 -23.94
N THR A 740 -32.35 -16.18 -25.13
CA THR A 740 -31.11 -15.80 -25.81
C THR A 740 -31.14 -14.37 -26.35
N ASP A 741 -32.33 -13.84 -26.65
CA ASP A 741 -32.48 -12.47 -27.16
C ASP A 741 -32.28 -11.46 -26.03
N ASP A 742 -32.77 -11.73 -24.82
CA ASP A 742 -32.45 -10.97 -23.61
C ASP A 742 -30.92 -10.94 -23.39
N PHE A 743 -30.24 -12.06 -23.66
CA PHE A 743 -28.79 -12.14 -23.55
C PHE A 743 -28.05 -11.30 -24.59
N LEU A 744 -28.47 -11.40 -25.85
CA LEU A 744 -27.91 -10.61 -26.94
C LEU A 744 -28.14 -9.11 -26.73
N SER A 745 -29.24 -8.73 -26.08
CA SER A 745 -29.53 -7.33 -25.72
C SER A 745 -28.61 -6.77 -24.64
N SER A 746 -28.02 -7.64 -23.79
CA SER A 746 -27.00 -7.24 -22.81
C SER A 746 -25.60 -7.05 -23.41
N ARG A 747 -25.40 -7.43 -24.68
CA ARG A 747 -24.15 -7.21 -25.42
C ARG A 747 -24.16 -5.79 -26.01
N VAL A 748 -23.39 -4.89 -25.40
CA VAL A 748 -23.45 -3.45 -25.70
C VAL A 748 -22.43 -3.02 -26.75
N VAL A 749 -21.31 -3.76 -26.91
CA VAL A 749 -20.28 -3.45 -27.93
C VAL A 749 -19.79 -4.73 -28.59
N LEU A 750 -19.74 -4.72 -29.93
CA LEU A 750 -19.23 -5.81 -30.75
C LEU A 750 -17.70 -5.71 -30.91
N ALA A 751 -17.03 -6.83 -31.20
CA ALA A 751 -15.56 -6.89 -31.33
C ALA A 751 -14.97 -5.87 -32.32
N GLY A 752 -15.62 -5.62 -33.45
CA GLY A 752 -15.17 -4.62 -34.44
C GLY A 752 -15.20 -3.18 -33.92
N GLU A 753 -16.17 -2.85 -33.06
CA GLU A 753 -16.34 -1.53 -32.46
C GLU A 753 -15.34 -1.33 -31.32
N LEU A 754 -15.08 -2.36 -30.51
CA LEU A 754 -14.04 -2.33 -29.50
C LEU A 754 -12.66 -2.05 -30.11
N GLY A 755 -12.34 -2.67 -31.26
CA GLY A 755 -11.11 -2.38 -31.98
C GLY A 755 -11.01 -0.93 -32.46
N SER A 756 -12.14 -0.31 -32.83
CA SER A 756 -12.18 1.12 -33.18
C SER A 756 -11.98 2.03 -31.98
N LEU A 757 -12.58 1.71 -30.82
CA LEU A 757 -12.39 2.42 -29.57
C LEU A 757 -10.94 2.27 -29.06
N ALA A 758 -10.38 1.07 -29.15
CA ALA A 758 -9.01 0.76 -28.76
C ALA A 758 -7.97 1.57 -29.56
N ARG A 759 -8.21 1.78 -30.87
CA ARG A 759 -7.34 2.60 -31.73
C ARG A 759 -7.30 4.08 -31.35
N ASN A 760 -8.27 4.56 -30.56
CA ASN A 760 -8.30 5.94 -30.09
C ASN A 760 -7.32 6.19 -28.93
N SER A 761 -6.74 5.14 -28.34
CA SER A 761 -5.67 5.29 -27.35
C SER A 761 -4.29 5.08 -27.98
N THR A 762 -3.37 6.03 -27.76
CA THR A 762 -1.94 5.82 -28.01
C THR A 762 -1.21 5.26 -26.79
N MET A 763 -1.91 5.08 -25.66
CA MET A 763 -1.36 4.62 -24.39
C MET A 763 -2.00 3.29 -23.97
N LEU A 764 -1.20 2.40 -23.38
CA LEU A 764 -1.66 1.17 -22.75
C LEU A 764 -1.31 1.19 -21.26
N ASN A 765 -2.13 0.54 -20.45
CA ASN A 765 -1.80 0.27 -19.05
C ASN A 765 -0.78 -0.87 -19.02
N THR A 766 0.41 -0.62 -18.50
CA THR A 766 1.54 -1.58 -18.54
C THR A 766 2.16 -1.75 -17.16
N ASP A 767 2.87 -2.84 -16.95
CA ASP A 767 3.67 -3.06 -15.74
C ASP A 767 4.67 -1.92 -15.47
N ASN A 768 5.18 -1.28 -16.52
CA ASN A 768 6.10 -0.15 -16.38
C ASN A 768 5.38 1.17 -16.11
N ASN A 769 4.14 1.31 -16.54
CA ASN A 769 3.31 2.50 -16.40
C ASN A 769 1.88 2.07 -16.09
N LEU A 770 1.61 1.85 -14.79
CA LEU A 770 0.29 1.52 -14.23
C LEU A 770 -0.61 2.76 -14.26
N TYR A 771 -0.84 3.30 -15.47
CA TYR A 771 -1.52 4.56 -15.70
C TYR A 771 -2.84 4.66 -14.93
N CYS A 772 -3.65 3.61 -14.97
CA CYS A 772 -4.95 3.60 -14.31
C CYS A 772 -4.83 3.67 -12.79
N GLU A 773 -3.80 3.05 -12.19
CA GLU A 773 -3.58 3.11 -10.74
C GLU A 773 -3.32 4.55 -10.27
N TYR A 774 -2.53 5.31 -11.04
CA TYR A 774 -2.12 6.66 -10.68
C TYR A 774 -3.09 7.75 -11.13
N SER A 775 -3.62 7.67 -12.35
CA SER A 775 -4.54 8.67 -12.90
C SER A 775 -5.86 8.68 -12.12
N LEU A 776 -6.43 7.51 -11.87
CA LEU A 776 -7.73 7.36 -11.20
C LEU A 776 -7.61 7.49 -9.68
N GLY A 777 -6.50 7.07 -9.08
CA GLY A 777 -6.21 7.33 -7.66
C GLY A 777 -6.17 8.84 -7.35
N SER A 778 -5.90 9.68 -8.35
CA SER A 778 -5.93 11.15 -8.21
C SER A 778 -7.32 11.76 -8.43
N ARG A 779 -8.31 10.95 -8.82
CA ARG A 779 -9.65 11.40 -9.25
C ARG A 779 -10.79 10.69 -8.53
N GLU A 780 -10.46 9.85 -7.52
CA GLU A 780 -11.42 9.16 -6.65
C GLU A 780 -12.63 10.05 -6.31
N HIS A 781 -13.84 9.55 -6.56
CA HIS A 781 -15.12 10.15 -6.17
C HIS A 781 -15.50 11.47 -6.87
N SER A 782 -15.39 11.55 -8.20
CA SER A 782 -16.24 12.48 -8.97
C SER A 782 -17.49 11.75 -9.46
N SER A 783 -18.47 11.60 -8.58
CA SER A 783 -19.83 11.09 -8.87
C SER A 783 -20.61 11.93 -9.89
N LEU A 784 -20.11 13.12 -10.26
CA LEU A 784 -20.67 13.95 -11.33
C LEU A 784 -20.43 13.41 -12.75
N MET A 785 -19.79 12.25 -12.91
CA MET A 785 -19.45 11.74 -14.23
C MET A 785 -20.65 10.99 -14.82
N ILE A 786 -21.17 11.58 -15.90
CA ILE A 786 -21.80 10.88 -17.02
C ILE A 786 -21.16 9.49 -17.16
N ASP A 787 -21.99 8.46 -17.25
CA ASP A 787 -21.56 7.10 -17.53
C ASP A 787 -20.48 7.12 -18.63
N PRO A 788 -19.24 6.66 -18.37
CA PRO A 788 -18.16 6.85 -19.33
C PRO A 788 -18.47 6.17 -20.67
N MET A 789 -19.35 5.16 -20.69
CA MET A 789 -19.86 4.54 -21.91
C MET A 789 -20.72 5.49 -22.75
N ASP A 790 -21.52 6.38 -22.14
CA ASP A 790 -22.35 7.37 -22.85
C ASP A 790 -21.49 8.39 -23.62
N SER A 791 -20.24 8.57 -23.21
CA SER A 791 -19.29 9.47 -23.85
C SER A 791 -18.50 8.83 -25.00
N LEU A 792 -18.62 7.51 -25.19
CA LEU A 792 -17.93 6.80 -26.27
C LEU A 792 -18.69 6.95 -27.60
N PRO A 793 -17.99 7.06 -28.74
CA PRO A 793 -18.60 7.17 -30.06
C PRO A 793 -19.08 5.79 -30.55
N ILE A 794 -19.93 5.13 -29.76
CA ILE A 794 -20.58 3.88 -30.13
C ILE A 794 -21.88 4.29 -30.83
N GLU A 795 -22.03 3.95 -32.12
CA GLU A 795 -23.34 4.06 -32.78
C GLU A 795 -24.35 3.33 -31.90
N LYS A 796 -25.43 4.00 -31.51
CA LYS A 796 -26.48 3.45 -30.64
C LYS A 796 -27.06 2.20 -31.31
N LEU A 797 -26.47 1.04 -31.03
CA LEU A 797 -26.99 -0.26 -31.41
C LEU A 797 -28.36 -0.44 -30.77
N ASP A 798 -29.24 -1.02 -31.58
CA ASP A 798 -30.66 -1.20 -31.38
C ASP A 798 -31.04 -1.38 -29.90
N ARG A 799 -31.58 -0.31 -29.30
CA ARG A 799 -32.26 -0.37 -28.00
C ARG A 799 -33.61 -1.07 -28.15
N SER A 800 -33.73 -2.10 -28.99
CA SER A 800 -34.90 -2.97 -29.01
C SER A 800 -34.94 -3.64 -27.65
N PRO A 801 -35.89 -3.28 -26.77
CA PRO A 801 -35.94 -3.88 -25.45
C PRO A 801 -36.24 -5.37 -25.66
N GLY A 802 -35.38 -6.27 -25.19
CA GLY A 802 -35.75 -7.67 -24.98
C GLY A 802 -37.07 -7.70 -24.19
N ARG A 803 -37.95 -8.68 -24.45
CA ARG A 803 -39.31 -8.68 -23.87
C ARG A 803 -39.30 -8.58 -22.33
N GLY A 804 -38.25 -9.06 -21.66
CA GLY A 804 -38.03 -8.89 -20.21
C GLY A 804 -37.67 -7.45 -19.80
N SER A 805 -36.87 -6.74 -20.60
CA SER A 805 -36.54 -5.33 -20.38
C SER A 805 -37.74 -4.40 -20.60
N LEU A 806 -38.73 -4.81 -21.41
CA LEU A 806 -39.99 -4.10 -21.60
C LEU A 806 -40.86 -4.11 -20.33
N ALA A 807 -40.86 -5.22 -19.58
CA ALA A 807 -41.57 -5.34 -18.32
C ALA A 807 -40.90 -4.51 -17.19
N LEU A 808 -39.56 -4.53 -17.12
CA LEU A 808 -38.79 -3.70 -16.19
C LEU A 808 -38.85 -2.21 -16.56
N ALA A 809 -38.82 -1.87 -17.85
CA ALA A 809 -39.02 -0.52 -18.35
C ALA A 809 -40.45 -0.02 -18.13
N GLN A 810 -41.47 -0.89 -18.25
CA GLN A 810 -42.86 -0.56 -17.87
C GLN A 810 -43.00 -0.34 -16.36
N ALA A 811 -42.39 -1.20 -15.54
CA ALA A 811 -42.35 -1.02 -14.08
C ALA A 811 -41.67 0.30 -13.70
N TRP A 812 -40.61 0.70 -14.41
CA TRP A 812 -39.91 1.98 -14.24
C TRP A 812 -40.71 3.17 -14.78
N ARG A 813 -41.44 3.01 -15.90
CA ARG A 813 -42.36 4.04 -16.43
C ARG A 813 -43.54 4.28 -15.49
N LEU A 814 -44.10 3.21 -14.91
CA LEU A 814 -45.16 3.28 -13.91
C LEU A 814 -44.69 3.95 -12.61
N ARG A 815 -43.39 3.81 -12.28
CA ARG A 815 -42.72 4.54 -11.19
C ARG A 815 -42.54 6.04 -11.50
N GLN A 816 -42.17 6.39 -12.74
CA GLN A 816 -42.05 7.79 -13.20
C GLN A 816 -43.40 8.50 -13.34
N GLU A 817 -44.45 7.76 -13.73
CA GLU A 817 -45.81 8.29 -13.91
C GLU A 817 -46.64 8.33 -12.61
N GLY A 818 -46.06 7.95 -11.47
CA GLY A 818 -46.76 7.96 -10.17
C GLY A 818 -47.95 6.99 -10.07
N LYS A 819 -48.04 6.01 -10.97
CA LYS A 819 -49.17 5.06 -11.05
C LYS A 819 -48.96 3.77 -10.26
N TRP A 820 -47.83 3.61 -9.58
CA TRP A 820 -47.60 2.51 -8.65
C TRP A 820 -48.17 2.89 -7.27
N GLN A 821 -49.33 2.32 -6.92
CA GLN A 821 -49.96 2.53 -5.62
C GLN A 821 -49.48 1.50 -4.57
N SER A 822 -49.37 2.00 -3.33
CA SER A 822 -49.06 1.39 -2.02
C SER A 822 -47.63 0.88 -1.78
N ASP A 823 -46.70 1.76 -1.38
CA ASP A 823 -46.57 2.22 0.02
C ASP A 823 -45.55 3.38 0.06
N ILE A 824 -46.08 4.60 -0.04
CA ILE A 824 -45.32 5.85 -0.09
C ILE A 824 -45.02 6.29 1.34
N SER A 825 -43.90 5.81 1.88
CA SER A 825 -43.19 6.43 3.00
C SER A 825 -41.67 6.15 3.01
N LEU A 826 -41.15 5.48 1.98
CA LEU A 826 -39.79 4.89 1.96
C LEU A 826 -38.80 5.53 0.96
N CYS A 827 -39.14 6.67 0.35
CA CYS A 827 -38.23 7.37 -0.59
C CYS A 827 -38.01 8.86 -0.31
N GLU A 828 -38.56 9.43 0.77
CA GLU A 828 -38.35 10.85 1.12
C GLU A 828 -37.16 11.12 2.07
N ALA A 829 -36.28 10.14 2.29
CA ALA A 829 -35.11 10.29 3.16
C ALA A 829 -33.76 10.12 2.42
N MET A 830 -33.69 10.47 1.14
CA MET A 830 -32.42 10.69 0.44
C MET A 830 -32.36 12.13 -0.10
N PRO A 831 -31.51 13.02 0.44
CA PRO A 831 -31.26 14.31 -0.18
C PRO A 831 -30.42 14.07 -1.45
N GLY A 832 -30.93 14.39 -2.64
CA GLY A 832 -30.06 14.37 -3.83
C GLY A 832 -30.71 14.37 -5.22
N MET A 833 -31.96 13.94 -5.39
CA MET A 833 -32.61 13.97 -6.72
C MET A 833 -33.81 14.92 -6.73
N LYS A 834 -33.53 16.22 -6.93
CA LYS A 834 -34.54 17.10 -7.54
C LYS A 834 -34.48 16.92 -9.06
N PRO A 835 -35.58 16.55 -9.73
CA PRO A 835 -35.63 16.65 -11.18
C PRO A 835 -35.51 18.12 -11.55
N GLN A 836 -34.51 18.49 -12.35
CA GLN A 836 -34.52 19.78 -13.04
C GLN A 836 -35.78 19.81 -13.91
N ALA A 837 -36.69 20.73 -13.58
CA ALA A 837 -37.87 21.01 -14.38
C ALA A 837 -37.41 21.34 -15.81
N ARG A 838 -37.93 20.58 -16.78
CA ARG A 838 -37.85 20.94 -18.19
C ARG A 838 -38.47 22.33 -18.34
N GLN A 839 -37.66 23.31 -18.72
CA GLN A 839 -38.16 24.48 -19.40
C GLN A 839 -38.53 24.03 -20.82
N GLU A 840 -39.82 24.04 -21.11
CA GLU A 840 -40.36 24.11 -22.46
C GLU A 840 -41.09 25.47 -22.61
N PRO A 841 -41.23 25.97 -23.83
CA PRO A 841 -40.72 27.28 -24.29
C PRO A 841 -41.43 28.51 -23.74
#